data_AF-R4XBW4-F1
#
_entry.id   AF-R4XBW4-F1
#
_cell.length_a   1.000
_cell.length_b   1.000
_cell.length_c   1.000
_cell.angle_alpha   90.00
_cell.angle_beta   90.00
_cell.angle_gamma   90.00
#
_symmetry.space_group_name_H-M   'P 1'
#
loop_
_entity.id
_entity.type
_entity.pdbx_description
1 polymer ?
#
loop_
_entity_poly.entity_id
_entity_poly.type
_entity_poly.pdbx_seq_one_letter_code
_entity_poly.pdbx_strand_id
1 'polypeptide(L)'
;MSHYPQGLYTQAFETALDTVLSNESFLFSRAELVVFEKYRVLPYEARFLYVRLFLRKKAAWFRVDKIGYESDISDVLGACRYLWSENVLLAENETAIDGLPALVGLLSLEELKTLARDFQCKGNTKDKLVDSLLKLSRLQLGLQKSGSIGLDLDKEGRLERKDTLIFSRVSQTIGKLIRLNQEAVELFNRLHIVFYRSSDYNEKSLTTLILARISRRNFPRYCVDRQATIFQSRDSLMQYEASLKLKFEVDNIMELNTRQTKAGLDRVIEIFELVFEPWQALVLEEQDRQLTTNVLESSPVIINSTSRGQMNYYARRFTAGWVWTRLIFKAAVVFAKRHEYSREHQIWQVLLAQKIFRVGRRGEWYDRKALLEQHYQPTFTGEITEAQKRRSKRIALETCVNGLRDIDTHQIYHNALQRRIIRLENDLKFTKREKHDFSHVYMGKPVKRTISGVRLDERLTGKHSVWLGRVPDSQISVEELSLESYQMVGWKGFHSENSIVTTLFAMLFWDILFMSIPGVFQTEFQTAPLDLATDAFYPARASQINHRLAEIENGGYVDLLKKVDEEHREAETWCVGLKWAYALEDLIEISDCIGGTSLAQLCKLFAEEYGHRVGGIGDLCLWNPATRQCMFVEVKGPGDHLSETQIAWLEQMSLAGIRVEVCHVVEQVGTKDSSHVKRESSCKSESFSLSFSRETTLEETSYKNHL
;
A
#
# COMPACT_ATOMS: atom_id res chain seq x y z
N MET A 1 38.19 -29.35 -2.11
CA MET A 1 36.74 -29.27 -1.86
C MET A 1 36.37 -27.79 -1.84
N SER A 2 35.94 -27.28 -2.99
CA SER A 2 35.67 -25.87 -3.26
C SER A 2 34.39 -25.43 -2.55
N HIS A 3 34.53 -24.55 -1.55
CA HIS A 3 33.41 -23.81 -0.97
C HIS A 3 32.85 -22.85 -2.02
N TYR A 4 31.82 -23.29 -2.74
CA TYR A 4 30.93 -22.35 -3.42
C TYR A 4 30.25 -21.49 -2.35
N PRO A 5 30.25 -20.15 -2.46
CA PRO A 5 29.44 -19.32 -1.59
C PRO A 5 27.98 -19.71 -1.86
N GLN A 6 27.41 -20.46 -0.92
CA GLN A 6 26.05 -20.97 -1.03
C GLN A 6 25.11 -19.77 -1.26
N GLY A 7 24.28 -19.86 -2.29
CA GLY A 7 23.38 -18.81 -2.73
C GLY A 7 22.47 -18.41 -1.58
N LEU A 8 22.57 -17.15 -1.16
CA LEU A 8 21.85 -16.59 -0.03
C LEU A 8 20.33 -16.85 -0.12
N TYR A 9 19.77 -16.82 -1.33
CA TYR A 9 18.36 -17.13 -1.59
C TYR A 9 17.99 -18.57 -1.23
N THR A 10 18.82 -19.54 -1.59
CA THR A 10 18.57 -20.96 -1.31
C THR A 10 18.64 -21.23 0.19
N GLN A 11 19.65 -20.68 0.88
CA GLN A 11 19.74 -20.82 2.33
C GLN A 11 18.56 -20.15 3.06
N ALA A 12 18.12 -18.97 2.60
CA ALA A 12 16.97 -18.29 3.16
C ALA A 12 15.69 -19.13 3.00
N PHE A 13 15.50 -19.70 1.82
CA PHE A 13 14.37 -20.59 1.53
C PHE A 13 14.40 -21.87 2.38
N GLU A 14 15.56 -22.50 2.53
CA GLU A 14 15.73 -23.69 3.36
C GLU A 14 15.47 -23.41 4.84
N THR A 15 15.89 -22.24 5.34
CA THR A 15 15.60 -21.82 6.71
C THR A 15 14.10 -21.62 6.93
N ALA A 16 13.41 -21.06 5.94
CA ALA A 16 11.96 -20.94 5.98
C ALA A 16 11.27 -22.31 6.03
N LEU A 17 11.72 -23.24 5.20
CA LEU A 17 11.26 -24.63 5.17
C LEU A 17 11.47 -25.33 6.52
N ASP A 18 12.66 -25.25 7.08
CA ASP A 18 13.00 -25.87 8.37
C ASP A 18 12.14 -25.32 9.51
N THR A 19 12.00 -24.00 9.58
CA THR A 19 11.25 -23.33 10.66
C THR A 19 9.76 -23.67 10.63
N VAL A 20 9.16 -23.81 9.44
CA VAL A 20 7.76 -24.20 9.30
C VAL A 20 7.58 -25.67 9.64
N LEU A 21 8.46 -26.56 9.13
CA LEU A 21 8.31 -27.99 9.36
C LEU A 21 8.58 -28.41 10.81
N SER A 22 9.45 -27.70 11.53
CA SER A 22 9.72 -27.98 12.95
C SER A 22 8.54 -27.63 13.86
N ASN A 23 7.79 -26.57 13.54
CA ASN A 23 6.80 -25.99 14.44
C ASN A 23 5.34 -26.21 13.98
N GLU A 24 5.12 -26.32 12.67
CA GLU A 24 3.79 -26.18 12.03
C GLU A 24 3.54 -27.28 10.97
N SER A 25 4.21 -28.43 11.09
CA SER A 25 4.07 -29.56 10.14
C SER A 25 2.64 -30.13 10.07
N PHE A 26 1.84 -29.97 11.13
CA PHE A 26 0.44 -30.41 11.19
C PHE A 26 -0.48 -29.70 10.18
N LEU A 27 -0.03 -28.59 9.57
CA LEU A 27 -0.77 -27.87 8.53
C LEU A 27 -0.70 -28.56 7.16
N PHE A 28 0.21 -29.52 6.98
CA PHE A 28 0.47 -30.19 5.71
C PHE A 28 0.02 -31.66 5.73
N SER A 29 -0.48 -32.14 4.60
CA SER A 29 -0.87 -33.55 4.46
C SER A 29 0.37 -34.45 4.37
N ARG A 30 0.20 -35.76 4.60
CA ARG A 30 1.32 -36.71 4.46
C ARG A 30 1.91 -36.71 3.04
N ALA A 31 1.08 -36.56 2.01
CA ALA A 31 1.52 -36.48 0.62
C ALA A 31 2.37 -35.23 0.36
N GLU A 32 2.00 -34.09 0.96
CA GLU A 32 2.74 -32.83 0.84
C GLU A 32 4.09 -32.88 1.56
N LEU A 33 4.14 -33.51 2.75
CA LEU A 33 5.40 -33.72 3.47
C LEU A 33 6.42 -34.52 2.65
N VAL A 34 5.95 -35.52 1.89
CA VAL A 34 6.80 -36.30 0.98
C VAL A 34 7.38 -35.41 -0.13
N VAL A 35 6.65 -34.40 -0.63
CA VAL A 35 7.18 -33.46 -1.63
C VAL A 35 8.33 -32.63 -1.05
N PHE A 36 8.23 -32.20 0.22
CA PHE A 36 9.33 -31.51 0.90
C PHE A 36 10.55 -32.42 1.11
N GLU A 37 10.35 -33.68 1.46
CA GLU A 37 11.42 -34.67 1.56
C GLU A 37 12.12 -34.87 0.22
N LYS A 38 11.36 -35.01 -0.88
CA LYS A 38 11.91 -35.10 -2.25
C LYS A 38 12.75 -33.88 -2.63
N TYR A 39 12.31 -32.68 -2.26
CA TYR A 39 13.10 -31.46 -2.45
C TYR A 39 14.43 -31.49 -1.68
N ARG A 40 14.46 -32.00 -0.45
CA ARG A 40 15.70 -32.06 0.37
C ARG A 40 16.76 -32.99 -0.20
N VAL A 41 16.35 -34.06 -0.87
CA VAL A 41 17.27 -35.05 -1.47
C VAL A 41 17.95 -34.50 -2.75
N LEU A 42 17.45 -33.38 -3.29
CA LEU A 42 18.01 -32.81 -4.52
C LEU A 42 19.45 -32.28 -4.34
N PRO A 43 20.29 -32.43 -5.38
CA PRO A 43 21.58 -31.76 -5.45
C PRO A 43 21.42 -30.24 -5.27
N TYR A 44 22.44 -29.60 -4.72
CA TYR A 44 22.43 -28.16 -4.45
C TYR A 44 22.11 -27.33 -5.71
N GLU A 45 22.68 -27.67 -6.86
CA GLU A 45 22.43 -26.96 -8.13
C GLU A 45 20.96 -27.03 -8.56
N ALA A 46 20.31 -28.19 -8.37
CA ALA A 46 18.89 -28.37 -8.65
C ALA A 46 17.99 -27.60 -7.66
N ARG A 47 18.35 -27.57 -6.37
CA ARG A 47 17.66 -26.76 -5.35
C ARG A 47 17.80 -25.27 -5.65
N PHE A 48 19.00 -24.82 -6.02
CA PHE A 48 19.26 -23.43 -6.41
C PHE A 48 18.41 -23.04 -7.63
N LEU A 49 18.42 -23.87 -8.68
CA LEU A 49 17.60 -23.64 -9.87
C LEU A 49 16.11 -23.56 -9.52
N TYR A 50 15.60 -24.49 -8.71
CA TYR A 50 14.21 -24.49 -8.27
C TYR A 50 13.83 -23.20 -7.55
N VAL A 51 14.62 -22.79 -6.53
CA VAL A 51 14.35 -21.56 -5.77
C VAL A 51 14.40 -20.32 -6.67
N ARG A 52 15.36 -20.25 -7.59
CA ARG A 52 15.49 -19.12 -8.51
C ARG A 52 14.36 -19.05 -9.54
N LEU A 53 13.82 -20.18 -10.00
CA LEU A 53 12.65 -20.21 -10.86
C LEU A 53 11.36 -19.91 -10.08
N PHE A 54 11.26 -20.40 -8.84
CA PHE A 54 10.14 -20.14 -7.94
C PHE A 54 10.02 -18.64 -7.60
N LEU A 55 11.14 -17.92 -7.55
CA LEU A 55 11.19 -16.47 -7.34
C LEU A 55 10.78 -15.64 -8.57
N ARG A 56 10.76 -16.23 -9.76
CA ARG A 56 10.36 -15.55 -11.00
C ARG A 56 8.84 -15.58 -11.21
N LYS A 57 8.37 -15.02 -12.33
CA LYS A 57 6.94 -14.97 -12.69
C LYS A 57 6.31 -16.38 -12.70
N LYS A 58 5.14 -16.49 -12.05
CA LYS A 58 4.42 -17.74 -11.77
C LYS A 58 3.99 -18.47 -13.06
N ALA A 59 4.14 -19.80 -13.06
CA ALA A 59 3.64 -20.73 -14.07
C ALA A 59 4.04 -20.47 -15.54
N ALA A 60 5.12 -19.71 -15.76
CA ALA A 60 5.67 -19.50 -17.09
C ALA A 60 6.62 -20.63 -17.51
N TRP A 61 6.63 -20.94 -18.79
CA TRP A 61 7.66 -21.79 -19.40
C TRP A 61 8.95 -20.99 -19.58
N PHE A 62 10.07 -21.57 -19.15
CA PHE A 62 11.41 -21.01 -19.31
C PHE A 62 12.21 -21.82 -20.31
N ARG A 63 12.91 -21.13 -21.21
CA ARG A 63 13.87 -21.75 -22.13
C ARG A 63 15.16 -22.03 -21.39
N VAL A 64 15.60 -23.28 -21.38
CA VAL A 64 16.79 -23.70 -20.64
C VAL A 64 18.02 -22.93 -21.12
N ASP A 65 18.15 -22.71 -22.43
CA ASP A 65 19.26 -21.97 -23.05
C ASP A 65 19.31 -20.47 -22.69
N LYS A 66 18.22 -19.92 -22.11
CA LYS A 66 18.15 -18.52 -21.67
C LYS A 66 18.24 -18.37 -20.16
N ILE A 67 18.50 -19.45 -19.42
CA ILE A 67 18.70 -19.41 -17.97
C ILE A 67 20.14 -18.97 -17.69
N GLY A 68 20.35 -17.66 -17.55
CA GLY A 68 21.66 -17.08 -17.24
C GLY A 68 22.09 -17.26 -15.78
N TYR A 69 22.31 -18.50 -15.34
CA TYR A 69 22.84 -18.85 -14.02
C TYR A 69 24.18 -19.60 -14.09
N GLU A 70 24.92 -19.41 -15.18
CA GLU A 70 26.19 -20.09 -15.46
C GLU A 70 27.29 -19.80 -14.43
N SER A 71 27.18 -18.70 -13.66
CA SER A 71 28.10 -18.40 -12.56
C SER A 71 27.88 -19.27 -11.31
N ASP A 72 26.67 -19.78 -11.12
CA ASP A 72 26.25 -20.47 -9.88
C ASP A 72 25.91 -21.96 -10.10
N ILE A 73 25.66 -22.36 -11.35
CA ILE A 73 25.29 -23.72 -11.74
C ILE A 73 26.26 -24.22 -12.81
N SER A 74 26.92 -25.36 -12.54
CA SER A 74 27.89 -25.96 -13.46
C SER A 74 27.21 -26.62 -14.67
N ASP A 75 26.09 -27.32 -14.45
CA ASP A 75 25.30 -27.95 -15.52
C ASP A 75 23.79 -27.67 -15.32
N VAL A 76 23.30 -26.64 -16.03
CA VAL A 76 21.88 -26.25 -15.98
C VAL A 76 20.98 -27.37 -16.51
N LEU A 77 21.41 -28.12 -17.53
CA LEU A 77 20.63 -29.21 -18.09
C LEU A 77 20.59 -30.41 -17.13
N GLY A 78 21.70 -30.72 -16.46
CA GLY A 78 21.75 -31.72 -15.39
C GLY A 78 20.80 -31.37 -14.25
N ALA A 79 20.82 -30.12 -13.78
CA ALA A 79 19.89 -29.63 -12.76
C ALA A 79 18.42 -29.75 -13.20
N CYS A 80 18.09 -29.40 -14.46
CA CYS A 80 16.75 -29.60 -15.02
C CYS A 80 16.32 -31.07 -15.02
N ARG A 81 17.22 -32.01 -15.39
CA ARG A 81 16.91 -33.45 -15.40
C ARG A 81 16.54 -33.99 -14.02
N TYR A 82 17.19 -33.51 -12.96
CA TYR A 82 16.82 -33.89 -11.59
C TYR A 82 15.41 -33.42 -11.23
N LEU A 83 15.04 -32.20 -11.65
CA LEU A 83 13.71 -31.63 -11.40
C LEU A 83 12.60 -32.34 -12.21
N TRP A 84 12.91 -32.81 -13.41
CA TRP A 84 12.01 -33.59 -14.28
C TRP A 84 11.85 -35.06 -13.87
N SER A 85 12.70 -35.57 -12.98
CA SER A 85 12.70 -36.99 -12.64
C SER A 85 11.34 -37.43 -12.08
N GLU A 86 10.85 -38.60 -12.50
CA GLU A 86 9.55 -39.15 -12.08
C GLU A 86 9.46 -39.35 -10.55
N ASN A 87 10.61 -39.49 -9.89
CA ASN A 87 10.67 -39.58 -8.44
C ASN A 87 10.45 -38.23 -7.74
N VAL A 88 10.76 -37.11 -8.38
CA VAL A 88 10.72 -35.77 -7.79
C VAL A 88 9.50 -34.96 -8.27
N LEU A 89 9.27 -34.90 -9.59
CA LEU A 89 8.14 -34.21 -10.25
C LEU A 89 7.91 -32.75 -9.81
N LEU A 90 8.99 -32.03 -9.49
CA LEU A 90 8.92 -30.61 -9.12
C LEU A 90 8.89 -29.68 -10.34
N ALA A 91 9.27 -30.18 -11.51
CA ALA A 91 9.17 -29.46 -12.78
C ALA A 91 8.71 -30.37 -13.91
N GLU A 92 8.09 -29.74 -14.89
CA GLU A 92 7.61 -30.33 -16.13
C GLU A 92 8.55 -29.95 -17.29
N ASN A 93 8.55 -30.81 -18.30
CA ASN A 93 9.32 -30.65 -19.54
C ASN A 93 8.39 -30.30 -20.71
N GLU A 94 8.96 -30.13 -21.90
CA GLU A 94 8.22 -29.90 -23.16
C GLU A 94 7.04 -30.84 -23.47
N THR A 95 6.97 -32.04 -22.87
CA THR A 95 5.88 -33.00 -23.12
C THR A 95 4.55 -32.61 -22.47
N ALA A 96 4.58 -31.73 -21.45
CA ALA A 96 3.40 -31.27 -20.74
C ALA A 96 2.81 -29.96 -21.30
N ILE A 97 3.25 -29.50 -22.47
CA ILE A 97 2.78 -28.25 -23.07
C ILE A 97 1.38 -28.42 -23.66
N ASP A 98 0.44 -27.58 -23.19
CA ASP A 98 -0.94 -27.51 -23.66
C ASP A 98 -1.04 -26.87 -25.06
N GLY A 99 -0.65 -27.65 -26.08
CA GLY A 99 -0.88 -27.34 -27.48
C GLY A 99 -0.08 -26.18 -28.08
N LEU A 100 -0.27 -25.99 -29.38
CA LEU A 100 0.47 -25.01 -30.19
C LEU A 100 0.38 -23.53 -29.72
N PRO A 101 -0.76 -23.02 -29.18
CA PRO A 101 -0.86 -21.63 -28.74
C PRO A 101 0.11 -21.24 -27.62
N ALA A 102 0.26 -22.11 -26.61
CA ALA A 102 1.17 -21.86 -25.49
C ALA A 102 2.62 -21.80 -25.96
N LEU A 103 2.99 -22.69 -26.88
CA LEU A 103 4.34 -22.80 -27.43
C LEU A 103 4.72 -21.59 -28.31
N VAL A 104 3.81 -21.15 -29.20
CA VAL A 104 4.05 -20.01 -30.10
C VAL A 104 4.16 -18.69 -29.32
N GLY A 105 3.48 -18.56 -28.18
CA GLY A 105 3.60 -17.40 -27.29
C GLY A 105 5.00 -17.17 -26.72
N LEU A 106 5.79 -18.25 -26.57
CA LEU A 106 7.15 -18.23 -26.00
C LEU A 106 8.23 -17.77 -26.99
N LEU A 107 7.91 -17.73 -28.28
CA LEU A 107 8.83 -17.29 -29.31
C LEU A 107 9.13 -15.79 -29.21
N SER A 108 10.37 -15.44 -29.55
CA SER A 108 10.75 -14.04 -29.77
C SER A 108 10.09 -13.50 -31.04
N LEU A 109 10.03 -12.18 -31.18
CA LEU A 109 9.46 -11.55 -32.39
C LEU A 109 10.30 -11.86 -33.65
N GLU A 110 11.60 -12.08 -33.50
CA GLU A 110 12.50 -12.45 -34.60
C GLU A 110 12.28 -13.91 -35.03
N GLU A 111 12.14 -14.82 -34.06
CA GLU A 111 11.82 -16.23 -34.29
C GLU A 111 10.43 -16.41 -34.92
N LEU A 112 9.45 -15.60 -34.51
CA LEU A 112 8.13 -15.55 -35.15
C LEU A 112 8.22 -15.06 -36.59
N LYS A 113 9.12 -14.11 -36.90
CA LYS A 113 9.32 -13.62 -38.28
C LYS A 113 10.02 -14.65 -39.17
N THR A 114 10.95 -15.46 -38.64
CA THR A 114 11.55 -16.57 -39.40
C THR A 114 10.51 -17.64 -39.69
N LEU A 115 9.75 -18.06 -38.68
CA LEU A 115 8.66 -19.03 -38.86
C LEU A 115 7.56 -18.51 -39.79
N ALA A 116 7.21 -17.23 -39.69
CA ALA A 116 6.24 -16.61 -40.59
C ALA A 116 6.74 -16.57 -42.04
N ARG A 117 8.04 -16.43 -42.30
CA ARG A 117 8.60 -16.53 -43.65
C ARG A 117 8.50 -17.96 -44.19
N ASP A 118 8.86 -18.94 -43.37
CA ASP A 118 8.81 -20.36 -43.74
C ASP A 118 7.39 -20.83 -44.07
N PHE A 119 6.39 -20.37 -43.32
CA PHE A 119 4.97 -20.70 -43.51
C PHE A 119 4.18 -19.63 -44.32
N GLN A 120 4.85 -18.67 -44.94
CA GLN A 120 4.25 -17.60 -45.78
C GLN A 120 3.14 -16.77 -45.09
N CYS A 121 3.27 -16.52 -43.79
CA CYS A 121 2.34 -15.73 -42.99
C CYS A 121 2.66 -14.24 -43.05
N LYS A 122 1.64 -13.37 -43.14
CA LYS A 122 1.80 -11.91 -43.06
C LYS A 122 1.28 -11.37 -41.72
N GLY A 123 2.07 -10.51 -41.06
CA GLY A 123 1.68 -9.80 -39.84
C GLY A 123 2.73 -8.80 -39.38
N ASN A 124 2.31 -7.65 -38.87
CA ASN A 124 3.20 -6.56 -38.44
C ASN A 124 3.44 -6.55 -36.91
N THR A 125 2.73 -7.36 -36.13
CA THR A 125 2.71 -7.34 -34.65
C THR A 125 2.76 -8.78 -34.11
N LYS A 126 3.35 -8.98 -32.92
CA LYS A 126 3.53 -10.32 -32.30
C LYS A 126 2.21 -11.11 -32.27
N ASP A 127 1.14 -10.50 -31.77
CA ASP A 127 -0.16 -11.16 -31.62
C ASP A 127 -0.80 -11.50 -32.98
N LYS A 128 -0.63 -10.64 -33.99
CA LYS A 128 -1.12 -10.93 -35.35
C LYS A 128 -0.36 -12.07 -36.02
N LEU A 129 0.93 -12.22 -35.75
CA LEU A 129 1.73 -13.36 -36.24
C LEU A 129 1.34 -14.65 -35.54
N VAL A 130 1.14 -14.61 -34.22
CA VAL A 130 0.63 -15.74 -33.43
C VAL A 130 -0.74 -16.16 -33.94
N ASP A 131 -1.68 -15.23 -34.09
CA ASP A 131 -3.03 -15.50 -34.61
C ASP A 131 -3.02 -16.06 -36.04
N SER A 132 -2.17 -15.53 -36.93
CA SER A 132 -2.05 -16.05 -38.30
C SER A 132 -1.49 -17.47 -38.33
N LEU A 133 -0.50 -17.79 -37.48
CA LEU A 133 0.05 -19.15 -37.35
C LEU A 133 -0.98 -20.12 -36.76
N LEU A 134 -1.74 -19.70 -35.74
CA LEU A 134 -2.80 -20.50 -35.15
C LEU A 134 -3.99 -20.70 -36.10
N LYS A 135 -4.29 -19.73 -36.96
CA LYS A 135 -5.29 -19.87 -38.04
C LYS A 135 -4.85 -20.88 -39.10
N LEU A 136 -3.58 -20.86 -39.50
CA LEU A 136 -3.04 -21.81 -40.48
C LEU A 136 -2.99 -23.23 -39.97
N SER A 137 -2.72 -23.39 -38.67
CA SER A 137 -2.84 -24.66 -37.97
C SER A 137 -4.28 -25.22 -38.08
N ARG A 138 -5.29 -24.41 -37.75
CA ARG A 138 -6.71 -24.82 -37.80
C ARG A 138 -7.26 -25.06 -39.22
N LEU A 139 -6.56 -24.63 -40.27
CA LEU A 139 -6.96 -24.83 -41.67
C LEU A 139 -6.50 -26.21 -42.15
N GLN A 140 -7.28 -27.24 -41.82
CA GLN A 140 -7.11 -28.59 -42.39
C GLN A 140 -7.93 -28.71 -43.69
N LEU A 141 -7.25 -28.99 -44.80
CA LEU A 141 -7.78 -29.22 -46.17
C LEU A 141 -8.47 -28.00 -46.84
N GLY A 142 -7.65 -27.09 -47.40
CA GLY A 142 -8.12 -26.07 -48.34
C GLY A 142 -7.66 -26.40 -49.75
N LEU A 143 -8.60 -26.51 -50.70
CA LEU A 143 -8.32 -26.59 -52.14
C LEU A 143 -7.29 -25.52 -52.54
N GLN A 144 -6.23 -25.94 -53.22
CA GLN A 144 -5.36 -24.99 -53.89
C GLN A 144 -6.13 -24.32 -55.03
N LYS A 145 -5.85 -23.03 -55.30
CA LYS A 145 -6.50 -22.23 -56.36
C LYS A 145 -6.33 -22.79 -57.80
N SER A 146 -5.63 -23.91 -57.96
CA SER A 146 -5.44 -24.66 -59.21
C SER A 146 -6.35 -25.89 -59.36
N GLY A 147 -7.32 -26.13 -58.46
CA GLY A 147 -8.29 -27.22 -58.61
C GLY A 147 -7.72 -28.63 -58.36
N SER A 148 -6.54 -28.75 -57.76
CA SER A 148 -5.96 -30.02 -57.34
C SER A 148 -5.99 -30.17 -55.82
N ILE A 149 -6.39 -31.37 -55.35
CA ILE A 149 -6.31 -31.78 -53.95
C ILE A 149 -4.87 -32.23 -53.70
N GLY A 150 -4.04 -31.36 -53.16
CA GLY A 150 -2.69 -31.70 -52.72
C GLY A 150 -2.74 -32.50 -51.42
N LEU A 151 -2.37 -33.76 -51.46
CA LEU A 151 -2.06 -34.57 -50.28
C LEU A 151 -0.57 -34.39 -49.98
N ASP A 152 -0.23 -33.55 -49.00
CA ASP A 152 1.14 -33.49 -48.47
C ASP A 152 1.34 -34.74 -47.60
N LEU A 153 2.10 -35.69 -48.14
CA LEU A 153 2.43 -36.97 -47.51
C LEU A 153 3.84 -36.90 -46.91
N ASP A 154 4.03 -37.44 -45.71
CA ASP A 154 5.36 -37.62 -45.13
C ASP A 154 6.20 -38.62 -45.96
N LYS A 155 7.48 -38.79 -45.63
CA LYS A 155 8.39 -39.76 -46.28
C LYS A 155 7.91 -41.22 -46.18
N GLU A 156 6.88 -41.49 -45.38
CA GLU A 156 6.31 -42.80 -45.10
C GLU A 156 4.85 -42.94 -45.61
N GLY A 157 4.34 -41.96 -46.37
CA GLY A 157 3.03 -42.01 -47.02
C GLY A 157 1.84 -41.71 -46.10
N ARG A 158 2.02 -40.98 -44.99
CA ARG A 158 0.92 -40.55 -44.10
C ARG A 158 0.54 -39.09 -44.32
N LEU A 159 -0.75 -38.78 -44.22
CA LEU A 159 -1.31 -37.42 -44.27
C LEU A 159 -0.70 -36.56 -43.15
N GLU A 160 0.20 -35.63 -43.49
CA GLU A 160 0.78 -34.73 -42.50
C GLU A 160 -0.25 -33.70 -42.04
N ARG A 161 -0.62 -33.74 -40.76
CA ARG A 161 -1.38 -32.62 -40.17
C ARG A 161 -0.40 -31.43 -40.05
N LYS A 162 -0.71 -30.32 -40.71
CA LYS A 162 0.11 -29.09 -40.66
C LYS A 162 0.38 -28.62 -39.22
N ASP A 163 -0.53 -28.92 -38.30
CA ASP A 163 -0.36 -28.74 -36.85
C ASP A 163 0.87 -29.41 -36.29
N THR A 164 1.08 -30.69 -36.61
CA THR A 164 2.24 -31.47 -36.15
C THR A 164 3.54 -30.97 -36.74
N LEU A 165 3.53 -30.49 -37.99
CA LEU A 165 4.72 -29.93 -38.65
C LEU A 165 5.11 -28.58 -38.04
N ILE A 166 4.13 -27.68 -37.83
CA ILE A 166 4.36 -26.40 -37.15
C ILE A 166 4.81 -26.67 -35.72
N PHE A 167 4.17 -27.60 -35.00
CA PHE A 167 4.56 -27.97 -33.64
C PHE A 167 6.00 -28.51 -33.56
N SER A 168 6.39 -29.41 -34.46
CA SER A 168 7.75 -29.95 -34.54
C SER A 168 8.78 -28.84 -34.83
N ARG A 169 8.48 -27.96 -35.79
CA ARG A 169 9.39 -26.88 -36.19
C ARG A 169 9.54 -25.81 -35.10
N VAL A 170 8.45 -25.46 -34.44
CA VAL A 170 8.45 -24.54 -33.30
C VAL A 170 9.22 -25.15 -32.13
N SER A 171 9.01 -26.44 -31.82
CA SER A 171 9.74 -27.14 -30.76
C SER A 171 11.24 -27.18 -31.02
N GLN A 172 11.67 -27.43 -32.27
CA GLN A 172 13.08 -27.36 -32.67
C GLN A 172 13.67 -25.96 -32.49
N THR A 173 12.89 -24.90 -32.71
CA THR A 173 13.36 -23.51 -32.63
C THR A 173 13.49 -23.03 -31.19
N ILE A 174 12.60 -23.49 -30.30
CA ILE A 174 12.57 -23.06 -28.90
C ILE A 174 13.63 -23.80 -28.07
N GLY A 175 13.88 -25.07 -28.38
CA GLY A 175 14.76 -25.93 -27.61
C GLY A 175 14.08 -26.47 -26.36
N LYS A 176 14.88 -26.84 -25.35
CA LYS A 176 14.37 -27.43 -24.11
C LYS A 176 13.69 -26.40 -23.23
N LEU A 177 12.60 -26.81 -22.61
CA LEU A 177 11.72 -26.00 -21.80
C LEU A 177 11.55 -26.59 -20.40
N ILE A 178 11.46 -25.70 -19.42
CA ILE A 178 11.15 -26.06 -18.04
C ILE A 178 10.03 -25.18 -17.51
N ARG A 179 9.03 -25.80 -16.89
CA ARG A 179 7.99 -25.14 -16.09
C ARG A 179 7.96 -25.80 -14.74
N LEU A 180 7.83 -25.04 -13.66
CA LEU A 180 7.65 -25.65 -12.34
C LEU A 180 6.26 -26.28 -12.25
N ASN A 181 6.17 -27.46 -11.65
CA ASN A 181 4.89 -28.14 -11.43
C ASN A 181 3.98 -27.23 -10.58
N GLN A 182 2.76 -27.00 -11.06
CA GLN A 182 1.83 -26.09 -10.41
C GLN A 182 1.46 -26.55 -9.00
N GLU A 183 1.23 -27.85 -8.77
CA GLU A 183 0.88 -28.38 -7.45
C GLU A 183 2.01 -28.16 -6.45
N ALA A 184 3.26 -28.40 -6.88
CA ALA A 184 4.43 -28.15 -6.06
C ALA A 184 4.57 -26.64 -5.76
N VAL A 185 4.40 -25.78 -6.77
CA VAL A 185 4.46 -24.32 -6.58
C VAL A 185 3.38 -23.84 -5.60
N GLU A 186 2.15 -24.35 -5.69
CA GLU A 186 1.07 -24.03 -4.74
C GLU A 186 1.43 -24.49 -3.32
N LEU A 187 2.02 -25.67 -3.17
CA LEU A 187 2.49 -26.16 -1.87
C LEU A 187 3.59 -25.30 -1.25
N PHE A 188 4.64 -24.96 -2.01
CA PHE A 188 5.71 -24.08 -1.52
C PHE A 188 5.24 -22.64 -1.29
N ASN A 189 4.25 -22.17 -2.07
CA ASN A 189 3.57 -20.90 -1.79
C ASN A 189 2.83 -20.94 -0.45
N ARG A 190 2.14 -22.04 -0.14
CA ARG A 190 1.49 -22.21 1.16
C ARG A 190 2.50 -22.18 2.30
N LEU A 191 3.64 -22.85 2.13
CA LEU A 191 4.73 -22.77 3.10
C LEU A 191 5.25 -21.33 3.27
N HIS A 192 5.38 -20.59 2.18
CA HIS A 192 5.75 -19.17 2.22
C HIS A 192 4.72 -18.32 2.98
N ILE A 193 3.42 -18.57 2.80
CA ILE A 193 2.36 -17.89 3.56
C ILE A 193 2.50 -18.20 5.06
N VAL A 194 2.75 -19.46 5.42
CA VAL A 194 2.94 -19.88 6.81
C VAL A 194 4.25 -19.35 7.40
N PHE A 195 5.31 -19.15 6.61
CA PHE A 195 6.56 -18.58 7.12
C PHE A 195 6.51 -17.07 7.27
N TYR A 196 6.12 -16.35 6.21
CA TYR A 196 6.21 -14.88 6.16
C TYR A 196 4.95 -14.18 6.66
N ARG A 197 3.83 -14.89 6.83
CA ARG A 197 2.53 -14.32 7.20
C ARG A 197 2.16 -13.10 6.35
N SER A 198 2.51 -13.15 5.07
CA SER A 198 2.24 -12.08 4.10
C SER A 198 1.40 -12.63 2.96
N SER A 199 0.39 -11.86 2.55
CA SER A 199 -0.39 -12.17 1.35
C SER A 199 0.40 -11.91 0.06
N ASP A 200 1.42 -11.05 0.14
CA ASP A 200 2.12 -10.54 -1.02
C ASP A 200 3.48 -11.23 -1.13
N TYR A 201 3.66 -11.96 -2.23
CA TYR A 201 4.91 -12.60 -2.59
C TYR A 201 5.81 -11.59 -3.28
N ASN A 202 6.73 -11.00 -2.53
CA ASN A 202 7.74 -10.10 -3.07
C ASN A 202 9.13 -10.64 -2.76
N GLU A 203 10.05 -10.59 -3.73
CA GLU A 203 11.49 -10.82 -3.51
C GLU A 203 12.00 -10.03 -2.28
N LYS A 204 11.39 -8.87 -2.01
CA LYS A 204 11.62 -8.03 -0.83
C LYS A 204 11.59 -8.82 0.50
N SER A 205 10.66 -9.76 0.67
CA SER A 205 10.53 -10.54 1.91
C SER A 205 11.72 -11.48 2.14
N LEU A 206 12.25 -12.05 1.06
CA LEU A 206 13.48 -12.86 1.09
C LEU A 206 14.72 -11.97 1.18
N THR A 207 14.73 -10.83 0.49
CA THR A 207 15.82 -9.84 0.56
C THR A 207 16.01 -9.33 1.98
N THR A 208 14.97 -9.12 2.78
CA THR A 208 15.12 -8.73 4.20
C THR A 208 15.88 -9.79 4.99
N LEU A 209 15.52 -11.07 4.84
CA LEU A 209 16.18 -12.19 5.53
C LEU A 209 17.63 -12.38 5.04
N ILE A 210 17.90 -12.06 3.77
CA ILE A 210 19.23 -12.09 3.19
C ILE A 210 20.09 -10.91 3.69
N LEU A 211 19.57 -9.69 3.66
CA LEU A 211 20.27 -8.47 4.11
C LEU A 211 20.64 -8.55 5.59
N ALA A 212 19.75 -9.14 6.38
CA ALA A 212 20.00 -9.48 7.77
C ALA A 212 21.23 -10.36 7.98
N ARG A 213 21.34 -11.45 7.21
CA ARG A 213 22.45 -12.40 7.31
C ARG A 213 23.80 -11.84 6.90
N ILE A 214 23.82 -10.82 6.05
CA ILE A 214 25.07 -10.19 5.59
C ILE A 214 25.60 -9.19 6.65
N SER A 215 24.91 -9.02 7.80
CA SER A 215 25.33 -8.16 8.93
C SER A 215 25.72 -6.72 8.54
N ARG A 216 25.22 -6.20 7.40
CA ARG A 216 25.51 -4.83 6.95
C ARG A 216 24.67 -3.77 7.66
N ARG A 217 23.72 -4.17 8.52
CA ARG A 217 22.75 -3.29 9.18
C ARG A 217 22.46 -3.76 10.60
N ASN A 218 22.31 -2.81 11.52
CA ASN A 218 21.93 -3.07 12.91
C ASN A 218 20.40 -3.03 13.05
N PHE A 219 19.82 -3.99 13.75
CA PHE A 219 18.38 -4.11 13.97
C PHE A 219 18.03 -3.82 15.44
N PRO A 220 16.80 -3.32 15.70
CA PRO A 220 16.30 -3.12 17.06
C PRO A 220 16.27 -4.44 17.84
N ARG A 221 16.43 -4.35 19.16
CA ARG A 221 16.34 -5.52 20.05
C ARG A 221 14.90 -5.71 20.52
N TYR A 222 14.35 -6.89 20.33
CA TYR A 222 13.01 -7.27 20.80
C TYR A 222 12.91 -8.79 20.98
N CYS A 223 11.90 -9.24 21.70
CA CYS A 223 11.63 -10.67 21.89
C CYS A 223 10.97 -11.25 20.63
N VAL A 224 11.61 -12.28 20.04
CA VAL A 224 11.02 -13.04 18.94
C VAL A 224 10.10 -14.12 19.53
N ASP A 225 8.81 -14.00 19.27
CA ASP A 225 7.80 -15.00 19.65
C ASP A 225 7.04 -15.49 18.42
N ARG A 226 7.52 -16.59 17.85
CA ARG A 226 6.85 -17.28 16.75
C ARG A 226 5.85 -18.28 17.31
N GLN A 227 4.59 -17.87 17.38
CA GLN A 227 3.51 -18.77 17.77
C GLN A 227 2.97 -19.60 16.61
N ALA A 228 2.87 -20.92 16.82
CA ALA A 228 2.26 -21.88 15.90
C ALA A 228 0.71 -21.86 15.90
N THR A 229 0.10 -20.93 16.64
CA THR A 229 -1.35 -20.90 16.92
C THR A 229 -2.18 -20.08 15.93
N ILE A 230 -1.55 -19.37 15.00
CA ILE A 230 -2.25 -18.50 14.05
C ILE A 230 -3.16 -19.31 13.11
N PHE A 231 -2.68 -20.47 12.64
CA PHE A 231 -3.50 -21.43 11.90
C PHE A 231 -3.79 -22.63 12.80
N GLN A 232 -5.03 -22.74 13.26
CA GLN A 232 -5.42 -23.79 14.20
C GLN A 232 -5.47 -25.18 13.54
N SER A 233 -5.84 -25.22 12.27
CA SER A 233 -5.98 -26.45 11.49
C SER A 233 -5.58 -26.24 10.05
N ARG A 234 -5.31 -27.35 9.36
CA ARG A 234 -5.12 -27.36 7.91
C ARG A 234 -6.31 -26.73 7.18
N ASP A 235 -7.54 -27.04 7.60
CA ASP A 235 -8.74 -26.52 6.94
C ASP A 235 -8.84 -24.99 7.04
N SER A 236 -8.47 -24.42 8.20
CA SER A 236 -8.37 -22.97 8.37
C SER A 236 -7.36 -22.33 7.41
N LEU A 237 -6.19 -22.95 7.24
CA LEU A 237 -5.17 -22.49 6.30
C LEU A 237 -5.64 -22.60 4.84
N MET A 238 -6.31 -23.70 4.49
CA MET A 238 -6.86 -23.91 3.14
C MET A 238 -7.94 -22.88 2.80
N GLN A 239 -8.85 -22.61 3.75
CA GLN A 239 -9.87 -21.57 3.59
C GLN A 239 -9.24 -20.18 3.46
N TYR A 240 -8.21 -19.89 4.26
CA TYR A 240 -7.47 -18.64 4.14
C TYR A 240 -6.79 -18.50 2.78
N GLU A 241 -6.10 -19.54 2.30
CA GLU A 241 -5.47 -19.55 0.97
C GLU A 241 -6.51 -19.33 -0.14
N ALA A 242 -7.64 -20.03 -0.09
CA ALA A 242 -8.73 -19.87 -1.04
C ALA A 242 -9.28 -18.42 -1.03
N SER A 243 -9.44 -17.83 0.15
CA SER A 243 -9.87 -16.43 0.28
C SER A 243 -8.86 -15.44 -0.31
N LEU A 244 -7.55 -15.71 -0.21
CA LEU A 244 -6.51 -14.90 -0.82
C LEU A 244 -6.54 -14.96 -2.35
N LYS A 245 -6.83 -16.14 -2.93
CA LYS A 245 -7.03 -16.30 -4.39
C LYS A 245 -8.20 -15.44 -4.86
N LEU A 246 -9.34 -15.45 -4.16
CA LEU A 246 -10.50 -14.59 -4.46
C LEU A 246 -10.17 -13.10 -4.31
N LYS A 247 -9.44 -12.72 -3.25
CA LYS A 247 -8.96 -11.34 -3.06
C LYS A 247 -8.14 -10.87 -4.25
N PHE A 248 -7.18 -11.68 -4.71
CA PHE A 248 -6.34 -11.34 -5.85
C PHE A 248 -7.17 -11.17 -7.14
N GLU A 249 -8.15 -12.03 -7.38
CA GLU A 249 -9.08 -11.90 -8.51
C GLU A 249 -9.85 -10.58 -8.48
N VAL A 250 -10.45 -10.23 -7.33
CA VAL A 250 -11.21 -8.98 -7.16
C VAL A 250 -10.30 -7.75 -7.26
N ASP A 251 -9.11 -7.78 -6.65
CA ASP A 251 -8.13 -6.70 -6.75
C ASP A 251 -7.73 -6.47 -8.22
N ASN A 252 -7.47 -7.53 -9.00
CA ASN A 252 -7.14 -7.42 -10.43
C ASN A 252 -8.28 -6.82 -11.26
N ILE A 253 -9.53 -7.19 -10.97
CA ILE A 253 -10.71 -6.65 -11.66
C ILE A 253 -10.89 -5.16 -11.34
N MET A 254 -10.69 -4.76 -10.09
CA MET A 254 -11.01 -3.40 -9.63
C MET A 254 -9.87 -2.39 -9.80
N GLU A 255 -8.62 -2.79 -9.59
CA GLU A 255 -7.47 -1.87 -9.47
C GLU A 255 -6.53 -1.92 -10.68
N LEU A 256 -6.30 -3.10 -11.28
CA LEU A 256 -5.31 -3.24 -12.38
C LEU A 256 -5.90 -3.02 -13.77
N ASN A 257 -7.19 -3.30 -13.97
CA ASN A 257 -7.85 -3.07 -15.26
C ASN A 257 -8.34 -1.61 -15.37
N THR A 258 -7.68 -0.82 -16.23
CA THR A 258 -7.98 0.61 -16.48
C THR A 258 -9.40 0.85 -17.00
N ARG A 259 -10.09 -0.19 -17.47
CA ARG A 259 -11.53 -0.18 -17.78
C ARG A 259 -12.20 -1.35 -17.08
N GLN A 260 -12.98 -1.03 -16.04
CA GLN A 260 -13.82 -2.01 -15.35
C GLN A 260 -14.92 -2.46 -16.32
N THR A 261 -14.85 -3.71 -16.78
CA THR A 261 -15.86 -4.28 -17.68
C THR A 261 -17.10 -4.67 -16.88
N LYS A 262 -18.29 -4.60 -17.51
CA LYS A 262 -19.55 -5.04 -16.87
C LYS A 262 -19.45 -6.49 -16.35
N ALA A 263 -18.86 -7.38 -17.16
CA ALA A 263 -18.60 -8.77 -16.79
C ALA A 263 -17.68 -8.91 -15.56
N GLY A 264 -16.67 -8.04 -15.42
CA GLY A 264 -15.83 -8.02 -14.23
C GLY A 264 -16.61 -7.62 -12.98
N LEU A 265 -17.50 -6.63 -13.09
CA LEU A 265 -18.37 -6.22 -11.98
C LEU A 265 -19.38 -7.32 -11.59
N ASP A 266 -19.97 -8.00 -12.58
CA ASP A 266 -20.84 -9.17 -12.35
C ASP A 266 -20.08 -10.26 -11.60
N ARG A 267 -18.82 -10.53 -11.98
CA ARG A 267 -17.96 -11.50 -11.30
C ARG A 267 -17.69 -11.16 -9.83
N VAL A 268 -17.50 -9.88 -9.49
CA VAL A 268 -17.33 -9.46 -8.09
C VAL A 268 -18.61 -9.74 -7.27
N ILE A 269 -19.78 -9.57 -7.88
CA ILE A 269 -21.06 -9.87 -7.21
C ILE A 269 -21.23 -11.38 -7.01
N GLU A 270 -20.88 -12.21 -8.00
CA GLU A 270 -20.88 -13.67 -7.83
C GLU A 270 -20.00 -14.12 -6.66
N ILE A 271 -18.79 -13.53 -6.55
CA ILE A 271 -17.88 -13.80 -5.44
C ILE A 271 -18.51 -13.34 -4.11
N PHE A 272 -19.19 -12.19 -4.08
CA PHE A 272 -19.91 -11.73 -2.89
C PHE A 272 -20.99 -12.73 -2.44
N GLU A 273 -21.85 -13.18 -3.34
CA GLU A 273 -22.93 -14.13 -3.02
C GLU A 273 -22.35 -15.48 -2.53
N LEU A 274 -21.17 -15.88 -3.02
CA LEU A 274 -20.47 -17.09 -2.56
C LEU A 274 -19.94 -16.95 -1.13
N VAL A 275 -19.42 -15.78 -0.74
CA VAL A 275 -18.71 -15.59 0.54
C VAL A 275 -19.58 -15.02 1.65
N PHE A 276 -20.71 -14.38 1.34
CA PHE A 276 -21.48 -13.62 2.33
C PHE A 276 -22.08 -14.50 3.45
N GLU A 277 -22.77 -15.59 3.08
CA GLU A 277 -23.36 -16.54 4.05
C GLU A 277 -22.29 -17.25 4.91
N PRO A 278 -21.22 -17.85 4.32
CA PRO A 278 -20.12 -18.41 5.11
C PRO A 278 -19.44 -17.39 6.04
N TRP A 279 -19.30 -16.14 5.58
CA TRP A 279 -18.74 -15.07 6.38
C TRP A 279 -19.62 -14.72 7.59
N GLN A 280 -20.94 -14.66 7.44
CA GLN A 280 -21.84 -14.40 8.56
C GLN A 280 -21.76 -15.49 9.63
N ALA A 281 -21.73 -16.75 9.22
CA ALA A 281 -21.56 -17.87 10.13
C ALA A 281 -20.24 -17.77 10.92
N LEU A 282 -19.14 -17.41 10.23
CA LEU A 282 -17.84 -17.23 10.85
C LEU A 282 -17.82 -16.04 11.84
N VAL A 283 -18.47 -14.93 11.49
CA VAL A 283 -18.61 -13.78 12.42
C VAL A 283 -19.35 -14.18 13.70
N LEU A 284 -20.44 -14.94 13.58
CA LEU A 284 -21.21 -15.43 14.74
C LEU A 284 -20.38 -16.38 15.61
N GLU A 285 -19.64 -17.31 14.99
CA GLU A 285 -18.75 -18.22 15.72
C GLU A 285 -17.66 -17.48 16.51
N GLU A 286 -17.02 -16.48 15.89
CA GLU A 286 -16.01 -15.67 16.56
C GLU A 286 -16.59 -14.76 17.64
N GLN A 287 -17.82 -14.26 17.47
CA GLN A 287 -18.54 -13.51 18.50
C GLN A 287 -18.85 -14.39 19.72
N ASP A 288 -19.36 -15.59 19.50
CA ASP A 288 -19.67 -16.54 20.56
C ASP A 288 -18.40 -16.97 21.32
N ARG A 289 -17.30 -17.19 20.60
CA ARG A 289 -15.99 -17.50 21.19
C ARG A 289 -15.48 -16.37 22.10
N GLN A 290 -15.64 -15.11 21.69
CA GLN A 290 -15.28 -13.96 22.54
C GLN A 290 -16.15 -13.87 23.80
N LEU A 291 -17.46 -14.03 23.65
CA LEU A 291 -18.40 -13.96 24.77
C LEU A 291 -18.09 -15.05 25.80
N THR A 292 -17.86 -16.29 25.34
CA THR A 292 -17.49 -17.42 26.20
C THR A 292 -16.18 -17.17 26.95
N THR A 293 -15.19 -16.55 26.28
CA THR A 293 -13.88 -16.24 26.89
C THR A 293 -14.00 -15.13 27.95
N ASN A 294 -14.75 -14.06 27.67
CA ASN A 294 -14.97 -12.96 28.62
C ASN A 294 -15.69 -13.41 29.89
N VAL A 295 -16.60 -14.39 29.79
CA VAL A 295 -17.30 -14.98 30.94
C VAL A 295 -16.34 -15.79 31.83
N LEU A 296 -15.40 -16.52 31.23
CA LEU A 296 -14.41 -17.30 31.97
C LEU A 296 -13.37 -16.42 32.70
N GLU A 297 -12.95 -15.30 32.08
CA GLU A 297 -12.03 -14.33 32.70
C GLU A 297 -12.66 -13.51 33.83
N SER A 298 -14.00 -13.46 33.90
CA SER A 298 -14.74 -12.78 34.97
C SER A 298 -14.88 -13.63 36.25
N SER A 299 -14.41 -14.88 36.25
CA SER A 299 -14.52 -15.81 37.38
C SER A 299 -13.18 -15.90 38.13
N PRO A 300 -13.14 -15.72 39.47
CA PRO A 300 -11.89 -15.53 40.23
C PRO A 300 -11.11 -16.83 40.50
N VAL A 301 -11.35 -17.91 39.76
CA VAL A 301 -10.83 -19.24 40.07
C VAL A 301 -10.18 -19.82 38.80
N ILE A 302 -8.85 -19.97 38.86
CA ILE A 302 -7.93 -20.55 37.87
C ILE A 302 -7.19 -19.53 36.98
N ILE A 303 -6.15 -18.92 37.57
CA ILE A 303 -4.97 -18.44 36.83
C ILE A 303 -4.02 -19.64 36.67
N ASN A 304 -4.36 -20.60 35.82
CA ASN A 304 -3.41 -21.62 35.38
C ASN A 304 -3.14 -21.43 33.89
N SER A 305 -2.01 -20.77 33.61
CA SER A 305 -1.09 -21.05 32.51
C SER A 305 -1.62 -21.86 31.32
N THR A 306 -2.58 -21.32 30.56
CA THR A 306 -2.66 -21.48 29.11
C THR A 306 -3.66 -20.46 28.58
N SER A 307 -3.16 -19.30 28.18
CA SER A 307 -3.87 -18.29 27.38
C SER A 307 -4.19 -18.84 25.97
N ARG A 308 -4.92 -19.96 25.90
CA ARG A 308 -5.34 -20.63 24.66
C ARG A 308 -6.63 -20.06 24.07
N GLY A 309 -7.25 -19.06 24.71
CA GLY A 309 -8.58 -18.54 24.33
C GLY A 309 -8.59 -17.23 23.55
N GLN A 310 -7.66 -16.31 23.79
CA GLN A 310 -7.74 -14.98 23.19
C GLN A 310 -6.84 -14.89 21.95
N MET A 311 -7.43 -15.14 20.78
CA MET A 311 -6.76 -14.84 19.51
C MET A 311 -6.54 -13.32 19.45
N ASN A 312 -5.27 -12.90 19.52
CA ASN A 312 -4.85 -11.51 19.34
C ASN A 312 -5.55 -10.93 18.10
N TYR A 313 -6.09 -9.71 18.20
CA TYR A 313 -6.76 -9.04 17.09
C TYR A 313 -5.90 -9.02 15.83
N TYR A 314 -4.58 -8.85 15.97
CA TYR A 314 -3.62 -8.97 14.87
C TYR A 314 -3.68 -10.33 14.16
N ALA A 315 -3.74 -11.44 14.92
CA ALA A 315 -3.76 -12.79 14.36
C ALA A 315 -5.03 -13.07 13.55
N ARG A 316 -6.14 -12.37 13.81
CA ARG A 316 -7.38 -12.50 13.04
C ARG A 316 -7.22 -12.11 11.58
N ARG A 317 -6.20 -11.32 11.23
CA ARG A 317 -5.88 -10.99 9.84
C ARG A 317 -5.56 -12.22 8.98
N PHE A 318 -5.13 -13.31 9.62
CA PHE A 318 -4.79 -14.57 8.98
C PHE A 318 -5.97 -15.55 8.91
N THR A 319 -7.20 -15.09 9.17
CA THR A 319 -8.41 -15.88 8.97
C THR A 319 -9.11 -15.52 7.66
N ALA A 320 -9.86 -16.47 7.11
CA ALA A 320 -10.68 -16.23 5.92
C ALA A 320 -11.69 -15.09 6.14
N GLY A 321 -12.25 -15.00 7.36
CA GLY A 321 -13.18 -13.94 7.75
C GLY A 321 -12.64 -12.53 7.50
N TRP A 322 -11.37 -12.26 7.81
CA TRP A 322 -10.75 -10.95 7.55
C TRP A 322 -10.69 -10.58 6.07
N VAL A 323 -10.38 -11.57 5.23
CA VAL A 323 -10.27 -11.41 3.77
C VAL A 323 -11.66 -11.25 3.17
N TRP A 324 -12.63 -12.06 3.59
CA TRP A 324 -14.03 -11.94 3.18
C TRP A 324 -14.64 -10.59 3.56
N THR A 325 -14.37 -10.04 4.75
CA THR A 325 -14.79 -8.67 5.10
C THR A 325 -14.27 -7.63 4.10
N ARG A 326 -13.05 -7.79 3.58
CA ARG A 326 -12.51 -6.91 2.52
C ARG A 326 -13.26 -7.09 1.20
N LEU A 327 -13.57 -8.33 0.84
CA LEU A 327 -14.32 -8.65 -0.38
C LEU A 327 -15.73 -8.06 -0.32
N ILE A 328 -16.41 -8.19 0.81
CA ILE A 328 -17.74 -7.62 1.06
C ILE A 328 -17.69 -6.09 0.99
N PHE A 329 -16.69 -5.46 1.60
CA PHE A 329 -16.45 -4.01 1.46
C PHE A 329 -16.30 -3.60 -0.02
N LYS A 330 -15.50 -4.34 -0.79
CA LYS A 330 -15.29 -4.07 -2.22
C LYS A 330 -16.56 -4.31 -3.04
N ALA A 331 -17.35 -5.31 -2.71
CA ALA A 331 -18.64 -5.58 -3.33
C ALA A 331 -19.63 -4.42 -3.09
N ALA A 332 -19.65 -3.82 -1.90
CA ALA A 332 -20.48 -2.62 -1.63
C ALA A 332 -20.14 -1.46 -2.59
N VAL A 333 -18.85 -1.25 -2.88
CA VAL A 333 -18.40 -0.26 -3.88
C VAL A 333 -18.89 -0.62 -5.29
N VAL A 334 -18.98 -1.90 -5.63
CA VAL A 334 -19.53 -2.35 -6.92
C VAL A 334 -21.05 -2.12 -6.99
N PHE A 335 -21.80 -2.43 -5.93
CA PHE A 335 -23.24 -2.13 -5.85
C PHE A 335 -23.50 -0.62 -5.99
N ALA A 336 -22.67 0.22 -5.39
CA ALA A 336 -22.73 1.67 -5.55
C ALA A 336 -22.62 2.10 -7.03
N LYS A 337 -21.68 1.50 -7.77
CA LYS A 337 -21.48 1.78 -9.21
C LYS A 337 -22.63 1.31 -10.09
N ARG A 338 -23.38 0.29 -9.66
CA ARG A 338 -24.60 -0.19 -10.33
C ARG A 338 -25.86 0.57 -9.92
N HIS A 339 -25.73 1.54 -9.02
CA HIS A 339 -26.85 2.27 -8.42
C HIS A 339 -27.80 1.37 -7.62
N GLU A 340 -27.32 0.20 -7.15
CA GLU A 340 -28.07 -0.73 -6.30
C GLU A 340 -27.91 -0.32 -4.82
N TYR A 341 -28.27 0.93 -4.50
CA TYR A 341 -28.01 1.56 -3.21
C TYR A 341 -28.71 0.88 -2.02
N SER A 342 -29.82 0.17 -2.25
CA SER A 342 -30.51 -0.60 -1.21
C SER A 342 -29.66 -1.77 -0.71
N ARG A 343 -29.09 -2.56 -1.64
CA ARG A 343 -28.14 -3.63 -1.30
C ARG A 343 -26.87 -3.08 -0.66
N GLU A 344 -26.35 -1.97 -1.19
CA GLU A 344 -25.19 -1.28 -0.60
C GLU A 344 -25.44 -0.89 0.87
N HIS A 345 -26.61 -0.32 1.19
CA HIS A 345 -26.98 0.08 2.55
C HIS A 345 -27.06 -1.12 3.51
N GLN A 346 -27.64 -2.24 3.07
CA GLN A 346 -27.70 -3.48 3.85
C GLN A 346 -26.29 -3.99 4.21
N ILE A 347 -25.36 -3.97 3.25
CA ILE A 347 -23.98 -4.40 3.50
C ILE A 347 -23.33 -3.52 4.56
N TRP A 348 -23.46 -2.19 4.49
CA TRP A 348 -22.91 -1.30 5.51
C TRP A 348 -23.53 -1.53 6.90
N GLN A 349 -24.83 -1.83 6.96
CA GLN A 349 -25.49 -2.16 8.21
C GLN A 349 -24.92 -3.43 8.85
N VAL A 350 -24.71 -4.49 8.07
CA VAL A 350 -24.15 -5.76 8.57
C VAL A 350 -22.67 -5.61 8.93
N LEU A 351 -21.88 -4.89 8.11
CA LEU A 351 -20.47 -4.59 8.41
C LEU A 351 -20.31 -3.77 9.70
N LEU A 352 -21.20 -2.80 9.97
CA LEU A 352 -21.18 -2.01 11.20
C LEU A 352 -21.71 -2.79 12.42
N ALA A 353 -22.58 -3.78 12.22
CA ALA A 353 -23.11 -4.61 13.30
C ALA A 353 -22.06 -5.56 13.89
N GLN A 354 -21.13 -6.06 13.07
CA GLN A 354 -20.01 -6.88 13.55
C GLN A 354 -18.88 -6.03 14.16
N LYS A 355 -18.19 -6.58 15.17
CA LYS A 355 -17.07 -5.94 15.88
C LYS A 355 -15.81 -6.81 15.89
N ILE A 356 -15.70 -7.74 14.94
CA ILE A 356 -14.67 -8.79 14.95
C ILE A 356 -13.54 -8.46 13.97
N PHE A 357 -13.89 -8.02 12.77
CA PHE A 357 -12.99 -7.85 11.65
C PHE A 357 -12.95 -6.40 11.17
N ARG A 358 -11.75 -5.91 10.82
CA ARG A 358 -11.51 -4.59 10.21
C ARG A 358 -12.14 -3.43 10.98
N VAL A 359 -12.00 -3.46 12.29
CA VAL A 359 -12.63 -2.53 13.21
C VAL A 359 -12.13 -1.09 12.97
N GLY A 360 -10.87 -0.92 12.52
CA GLY A 360 -10.35 0.42 12.18
C GLY A 360 -11.00 1.08 10.96
N ARG A 361 -11.76 0.35 10.14
CA ARG A 361 -12.45 0.90 8.94
C ARG A 361 -13.87 1.38 9.22
N ARG A 362 -14.35 1.28 10.45
CA ARG A 362 -15.74 1.61 10.82
C ARG A 362 -16.09 3.06 10.53
N GLY A 363 -15.16 4.00 10.71
CA GLY A 363 -15.42 5.41 10.41
C GLY A 363 -15.76 5.68 8.95
N GLU A 364 -15.09 4.99 8.02
CA GLU A 364 -15.42 5.03 6.60
C GLU A 364 -16.80 4.43 6.32
N TRP A 365 -17.15 3.32 6.99
CA TRP A 365 -18.46 2.68 6.85
C TRP A 365 -19.59 3.57 7.37
N TYR A 366 -19.38 4.26 8.50
CA TYR A 366 -20.33 5.24 9.04
C TYR A 366 -20.55 6.42 8.08
N ASP A 367 -19.47 7.01 7.55
CA ASP A 367 -19.62 8.13 6.61
C ASP A 367 -20.34 7.71 5.33
N ARG A 368 -20.01 6.54 4.78
CA ARG A 368 -20.68 6.02 3.57
C ARG A 368 -22.14 5.68 3.82
N LYS A 369 -22.46 5.02 4.95
CA LYS A 369 -23.85 4.73 5.33
C LYS A 369 -24.67 6.01 5.51
N ALA A 370 -24.12 7.01 6.20
CA ALA A 370 -24.79 8.30 6.39
C ALA A 370 -25.04 9.02 5.06
N LEU A 371 -24.12 8.92 4.10
CA LEU A 371 -24.30 9.46 2.74
C LEU A 371 -25.48 8.77 2.02
N LEU A 372 -25.58 7.45 2.12
CA LEU A 372 -26.69 6.69 1.54
C LEU A 372 -28.03 7.05 2.16
N GLU A 373 -28.08 7.15 3.48
CA GLU A 373 -29.27 7.54 4.25
C GLU A 373 -29.71 8.97 3.90
N GLN A 374 -28.76 9.89 3.71
CA GLN A 374 -29.06 11.26 3.34
C GLN A 374 -29.66 11.40 1.93
N HIS A 375 -29.12 10.68 0.94
CA HIS A 375 -29.40 10.94 -0.48
C HIS A 375 -30.26 9.88 -1.18
N TYR A 376 -30.16 8.62 -0.77
CA TYR A 376 -30.71 7.48 -1.54
C TYR A 376 -31.77 6.70 -0.78
N GLN A 377 -31.76 6.70 0.56
CA GLN A 377 -32.80 6.02 1.35
C GLN A 377 -34.24 6.43 1.03
N PRO A 378 -34.56 7.71 0.71
CA PRO A 378 -35.90 8.09 0.24
C PRO A 378 -36.34 7.40 -1.06
N THR A 379 -35.38 6.94 -1.88
CA THR A 379 -35.67 6.27 -3.15
C THR A 379 -35.93 4.77 -3.00
N PHE A 380 -35.64 4.18 -1.83
CA PHE A 380 -35.81 2.73 -1.62
C PHE A 380 -37.28 2.32 -1.56
N THR A 381 -38.16 3.21 -1.12
CA THR A 381 -39.60 2.96 -0.94
C THR A 381 -40.45 3.44 -2.12
N GLY A 382 -39.84 3.92 -3.22
CA GLY A 382 -40.52 4.35 -4.45
C GLY A 382 -41.25 5.71 -4.37
N GLU A 383 -41.82 6.06 -3.23
CA GLU A 383 -42.43 7.37 -2.98
C GLU A 383 -41.45 8.33 -2.29
N ILE A 384 -41.30 9.53 -2.85
CA ILE A 384 -40.40 10.57 -2.33
C ILE A 384 -41.25 11.72 -1.77
N THR A 385 -41.62 11.62 -0.48
CA THR A 385 -42.25 12.74 0.24
C THR A 385 -41.21 13.58 0.98
N GLU A 386 -41.48 14.88 1.17
CA GLU A 386 -40.61 15.76 1.96
C GLU A 386 -40.48 15.28 3.43
N ALA A 387 -41.52 14.65 3.96
CA ALA A 387 -41.48 14.04 5.29
C ALA A 387 -40.49 12.87 5.36
N GLN A 388 -40.45 12.00 4.34
CA GLN A 388 -39.47 10.90 4.25
C GLN A 388 -38.05 11.41 4.04
N LYS A 389 -37.83 12.46 3.23
CA LYS A 389 -36.52 13.09 3.10
C LYS A 389 -36.04 13.63 4.44
N ARG A 390 -36.91 14.32 5.19
CA ARG A 390 -36.58 14.84 6.52
C ARG A 390 -36.28 13.72 7.52
N ARG A 391 -37.04 12.62 7.49
CA ARG A 391 -36.77 11.42 8.31
C ARG A 391 -35.41 10.81 7.98
N SER A 392 -35.09 10.63 6.70
CA SER A 392 -33.83 10.01 6.27
C SER A 392 -32.62 10.87 6.64
N LYS A 393 -32.73 12.20 6.55
CA LYS A 393 -31.72 13.13 7.08
C LYS A 393 -31.51 13.01 8.59
N ARG A 394 -32.56 12.74 9.37
CA ARG A 394 -32.42 12.48 10.83
C ARG A 394 -31.72 11.16 11.10
N ILE A 395 -32.05 10.11 10.35
CA ILE A 395 -31.36 8.81 10.46
C ILE A 395 -29.87 8.98 10.13
N ALA A 396 -29.55 9.69 9.04
CA ALA A 396 -28.17 10.00 8.67
C ALA A 396 -27.43 10.79 9.77
N LEU A 397 -28.10 11.74 10.43
CA LEU A 397 -27.55 12.50 11.56
C LEU A 397 -27.24 11.57 12.73
N GLU A 398 -28.18 10.70 13.09
CA GLU A 398 -28.00 9.71 14.15
C GLU A 398 -26.86 8.73 13.84
N THR A 399 -26.75 8.27 12.58
CA THR A 399 -25.64 7.43 12.11
C THR A 399 -24.29 8.14 12.29
N CYS A 400 -24.19 9.44 11.99
CA CYS A 400 -22.95 10.20 12.20
C CYS A 400 -22.60 10.35 13.69
N VAL A 401 -23.60 10.65 14.53
CA VAL A 401 -23.42 10.78 15.97
C VAL A 401 -23.00 9.44 16.59
N ASN A 402 -23.61 8.34 16.15
CA ASN A 402 -23.20 7.00 16.57
C ASN A 402 -21.77 6.68 16.12
N GLY A 403 -21.35 7.12 14.93
CA GLY A 403 -19.97 6.99 14.48
C GLY A 403 -18.96 7.73 15.36
N LEU A 404 -19.31 8.93 15.87
CA LEU A 404 -18.46 9.68 16.81
C LEU A 404 -18.46 9.11 18.24
N ARG A 405 -19.52 8.39 18.63
CA ARG A 405 -19.60 7.70 19.93
C ARG A 405 -18.92 6.34 19.95
N ASP A 406 -18.70 5.76 18.77
CA ASP A 406 -18.05 4.46 18.63
C ASP A 406 -16.55 4.60 18.97
N ILE A 407 -16.11 3.84 19.98
CA ILE A 407 -14.74 3.86 20.51
C ILE A 407 -13.74 3.41 19.44
N ASP A 408 -14.17 2.54 18.52
CA ASP A 408 -13.31 1.98 17.49
C ASP A 408 -13.24 2.86 16.22
N THR A 409 -13.95 3.99 16.18
CA THR A 409 -13.85 4.93 15.07
C THR A 409 -12.57 5.75 15.21
N HIS A 410 -11.59 5.47 14.35
CA HIS A 410 -10.33 6.23 14.28
C HIS A 410 -10.56 7.74 14.10
N GLN A 411 -9.69 8.55 14.70
CA GLN A 411 -9.78 10.01 14.74
C GLN A 411 -9.77 10.64 13.33
N ILE A 412 -9.13 9.98 12.37
CA ILE A 412 -9.09 10.42 10.97
C ILE A 412 -10.47 10.61 10.34
N TYR A 413 -11.48 9.83 10.79
CA TYR A 413 -12.83 9.86 10.23
C TYR A 413 -13.74 10.86 10.96
N HIS A 414 -13.36 11.32 12.14
CA HIS A 414 -14.19 12.21 12.97
C HIS A 414 -14.51 13.50 12.23
N ASN A 415 -13.54 14.08 11.51
CA ASN A 415 -13.75 15.32 10.75
C ASN A 415 -14.86 15.17 9.68
N ALA A 416 -14.81 14.10 8.88
CA ALA A 416 -15.80 13.86 7.83
C ALA A 416 -17.22 13.75 8.43
N LEU A 417 -17.34 13.03 9.56
CA LEU A 417 -18.59 12.88 10.31
C LEU A 417 -19.06 14.22 10.90
N GLN A 418 -18.18 14.98 11.56
CA GLN A 418 -18.49 16.31 12.13
C GLN A 418 -18.97 17.29 11.05
N ARG A 419 -18.29 17.38 9.91
CA ARG A 419 -18.72 18.21 8.77
C ARG A 419 -20.09 17.80 8.25
N ARG A 420 -20.40 16.50 8.25
CA ARG A 420 -21.72 16.01 7.84
C ARG A 420 -22.79 16.36 8.87
N ILE A 421 -22.50 16.24 10.17
CA ILE A 421 -23.40 16.65 11.27
C ILE A 421 -23.77 18.13 11.12
N ILE A 422 -22.78 19.02 11.01
CA ILE A 422 -23.01 20.47 10.85
C ILE A 422 -23.91 20.75 9.65
N ARG A 423 -23.65 20.10 8.50
CA ARG A 423 -24.47 20.26 7.30
C ARG A 423 -25.91 19.76 7.50
N LEU A 424 -26.09 18.59 8.10
CA LEU A 424 -27.41 17.99 8.35
C LEU A 424 -28.23 18.81 9.35
N GLU A 425 -27.62 19.35 10.39
CA GLU A 425 -28.29 20.22 11.37
C GLU A 425 -28.74 21.54 10.76
N ASN A 426 -27.91 22.13 9.89
CA ASN A 426 -28.28 23.31 9.12
C ASN A 426 -29.47 23.02 8.18
N ASP A 427 -29.41 21.89 7.46
CA ASP A 427 -30.49 21.44 6.57
C ASP A 427 -31.80 21.14 7.31
N LEU A 428 -31.72 20.56 8.50
CA LEU A 428 -32.87 20.22 9.33
C LEU A 428 -33.41 21.42 10.14
N LYS A 429 -32.72 22.57 10.05
CA LYS A 429 -33.04 23.84 10.72
C LYS A 429 -33.07 23.72 12.25
N PHE A 430 -32.08 23.03 12.83
CA PHE A 430 -31.90 22.98 14.29
C PHE A 430 -31.63 24.38 14.85
N THR A 431 -32.12 24.67 16.05
CA THR A 431 -31.83 25.95 16.70
C THR A 431 -30.37 25.99 17.17
N LYS A 432 -29.77 27.18 17.32
CA LYS A 432 -28.34 27.31 17.69
C LYS A 432 -27.98 26.59 19.01
N ARG A 433 -28.95 26.41 19.91
CA ARG A 433 -28.76 25.69 21.19
C ARG A 433 -28.74 24.17 21.06
N GLU A 434 -29.35 23.64 20.00
CA GLU A 434 -29.47 22.20 19.75
C GLU A 434 -28.39 21.68 18.78
N LYS A 435 -27.61 22.59 18.17
CA LYS A 435 -26.51 22.23 17.28
C LYS A 435 -25.31 21.75 18.09
N HIS A 436 -24.62 20.74 17.56
CA HIS A 436 -23.34 20.34 18.11
C HIS A 436 -22.29 21.44 17.87
N ASP A 437 -21.53 21.77 18.91
CA ASP A 437 -20.45 22.76 18.82
C ASP A 437 -19.09 22.08 18.60
N PHE A 438 -18.52 22.30 17.42
CA PHE A 438 -17.19 21.84 17.03
C PHE A 438 -16.19 22.99 16.83
N SER A 439 -16.49 24.18 17.37
CA SER A 439 -15.65 25.38 17.21
C SER A 439 -14.21 25.22 17.74
N HIS A 440 -14.01 24.37 18.74
CA HIS A 440 -12.71 24.03 19.31
C HIS A 440 -11.81 23.19 18.38
N VAL A 441 -12.36 22.69 17.26
CA VAL A 441 -11.68 21.73 16.38
C VAL A 441 -11.15 22.41 15.10
N TYR A 442 -11.70 23.53 14.65
CA TYR A 442 -11.47 24.02 13.29
C TYR A 442 -10.67 25.34 13.21
N MET A 443 -9.37 25.26 12.85
CA MET A 443 -8.57 26.42 12.44
C MET A 443 -8.64 26.68 10.91
N GLY A 444 -9.83 27.01 10.39
CA GLY A 444 -9.97 27.62 9.05
C GLY A 444 -9.45 26.80 7.85
N LYS A 445 -9.47 27.42 6.66
CA LYS A 445 -8.81 26.88 5.45
C LYS A 445 -7.30 27.18 5.51
N PRO A 446 -6.43 26.32 4.94
CA PRO A 446 -5.00 26.59 4.91
C PRO A 446 -4.71 27.92 4.22
N VAL A 447 -3.78 28.68 4.80
CA VAL A 447 -3.35 29.97 4.25
C VAL A 447 -2.66 29.71 2.92
N LYS A 448 -2.97 30.53 1.91
CA LYS A 448 -2.32 30.47 0.60
C LYS A 448 -1.30 31.58 0.50
N ARG A 449 -0.08 31.22 0.10
CA ARG A 449 0.99 32.17 -0.18
C ARG A 449 1.53 31.95 -1.57
N THR A 450 1.94 33.04 -2.19
CA THR A 450 2.53 33.02 -3.54
C THR A 450 3.95 33.54 -3.46
N ILE A 451 4.89 32.80 -4.06
CA ILE A 451 6.30 33.15 -4.17
C ILE A 451 6.67 33.19 -5.65
N SER A 452 7.49 34.16 -6.07
CA SER A 452 7.96 34.28 -7.45
C SER A 452 9.39 33.78 -7.59
N GLY A 453 9.69 33.05 -8.68
CA GLY A 453 11.05 32.60 -9.00
C GLY A 453 11.35 32.62 -10.50
N VAL A 454 12.64 32.59 -10.86
CA VAL A 454 13.09 32.50 -12.26
C VAL A 454 13.30 31.03 -12.61
N ARG A 455 12.58 30.54 -13.61
CA ARG A 455 12.67 29.16 -14.09
C ARG A 455 13.74 29.03 -15.18
N LEU A 456 14.56 28.00 -15.10
CA LEU A 456 15.69 27.75 -16.00
C LEU A 456 15.39 26.67 -17.06
N ASP A 457 14.42 25.80 -16.84
CA ASP A 457 14.06 24.69 -17.74
C ASP A 457 12.85 24.98 -18.65
N GLU A 458 12.85 24.41 -19.86
CA GLU A 458 11.66 24.35 -20.71
C GLU A 458 10.63 23.35 -20.16
N ARG A 459 9.33 23.64 -20.32
CA ARG A 459 8.22 22.81 -19.83
C ARG A 459 8.17 21.45 -20.53
N LEU A 460 8.96 20.49 -20.03
CA LEU A 460 8.93 19.10 -20.46
C LEU A 460 8.15 18.25 -19.44
N THR A 461 7.11 17.57 -19.90
CA THR A 461 6.28 16.70 -19.07
C THR A 461 7.13 15.56 -18.48
N GLY A 462 7.17 15.44 -17.15
CA GLY A 462 7.87 14.37 -16.45
C GLY A 462 9.31 14.65 -16.00
N LYS A 463 9.80 15.89 -16.11
CA LYS A 463 11.04 16.34 -15.45
C LYS A 463 10.71 17.32 -14.31
N HIS A 464 11.47 17.24 -13.22
CA HIS A 464 11.38 18.23 -12.13
C HIS A 464 11.78 19.61 -12.64
N SER A 465 11.00 20.63 -12.29
CA SER A 465 11.29 22.02 -12.65
C SER A 465 12.56 22.51 -11.97
N VAL A 466 13.39 23.26 -12.69
CA VAL A 466 14.67 23.78 -12.20
C VAL A 466 14.59 25.29 -12.10
N TRP A 467 14.93 25.82 -10.93
CA TRP A 467 14.81 27.23 -10.59
C TRP A 467 16.18 27.82 -10.26
N LEU A 468 16.33 29.12 -10.46
CA LEU A 468 17.54 29.85 -10.08
C LEU A 468 17.52 30.10 -8.56
N GLY A 469 18.51 29.59 -7.85
CA GLY A 469 18.68 29.85 -6.41
C GLY A 469 19.38 31.17 -6.11
N ARG A 470 19.46 31.51 -4.82
CA ARG A 470 20.07 32.77 -4.37
C ARG A 470 21.58 32.86 -4.65
N VAL A 471 22.27 31.72 -4.67
CA VAL A 471 23.69 31.66 -5.03
C VAL A 471 23.81 31.77 -6.56
N PRO A 472 24.69 32.64 -7.09
CA PRO A 472 24.89 32.77 -8.54
C PRO A 472 25.13 31.40 -9.18
N ASP A 473 24.43 31.11 -10.27
CA ASP A 473 24.46 29.86 -11.03
C ASP A 473 23.99 28.57 -10.30
N SER A 474 23.39 28.68 -9.10
CA SER A 474 22.81 27.50 -8.45
C SER A 474 21.46 27.11 -9.08
N GLN A 475 21.35 25.84 -9.45
CA GLN A 475 20.12 25.21 -9.94
C GLN A 475 19.47 24.46 -8.78
N ILE A 476 18.28 24.90 -8.38
CA ILE A 476 17.57 24.37 -7.21
C ILE A 476 16.17 23.88 -7.58
N SER A 477 15.59 23.07 -6.71
CA SER A 477 14.20 22.61 -6.86
C SER A 477 13.19 23.70 -6.47
N VAL A 478 11.90 23.47 -6.76
CA VAL A 478 10.82 24.41 -6.39
C VAL A 478 10.63 24.48 -4.87
N GLU A 479 10.89 23.38 -4.18
CA GLU A 479 10.83 23.23 -2.73
C GLU A 479 11.99 23.98 -2.05
N GLU A 480 13.21 23.84 -2.60
CA GLU A 480 14.39 24.57 -2.14
C GLU A 480 14.24 26.08 -2.33
N LEU A 481 13.71 26.52 -3.47
CA LEU A 481 13.41 27.95 -3.72
C LEU A 481 12.43 28.50 -2.67
N SER A 482 11.38 27.73 -2.37
CA SER A 482 10.41 28.09 -1.36
C SER A 482 11.08 28.18 0.01
N LEU A 483 11.92 27.20 0.36
CA LEU A 483 12.67 27.17 1.61
C LEU A 483 13.58 28.39 1.79
N GLU A 484 14.36 28.77 0.78
CA GLU A 484 15.19 29.98 0.80
C GLU A 484 14.35 31.25 1.09
N SER A 485 13.16 31.34 0.47
CA SER A 485 12.25 32.47 0.72
C SER A 485 11.73 32.53 2.15
N TYR A 486 11.47 31.39 2.80
CA TYR A 486 11.06 31.39 4.21
C TYR A 486 12.22 31.69 5.15
N GLN A 487 13.44 31.23 4.81
CA GLN A 487 14.65 31.54 5.56
C GLN A 487 14.94 33.04 5.59
N MET A 488 14.67 33.77 4.50
CA MET A 488 14.77 35.24 4.48
C MET A 488 13.84 35.94 5.48
N VAL A 489 12.71 35.31 5.80
CA VAL A 489 11.73 35.82 6.77
C VAL A 489 12.07 35.36 8.21
N GLY A 490 13.19 34.64 8.39
CA GLY A 490 13.70 34.21 9.69
C GLY A 490 13.20 32.84 10.15
N TRP A 491 12.72 31.99 9.24
CA TRP A 491 12.35 30.60 9.56
C TRP A 491 13.53 29.65 9.37
N LYS A 492 13.74 28.71 10.29
CA LYS A 492 14.52 27.50 10.02
C LYS A 492 13.64 26.51 9.28
N GLY A 493 14.22 25.58 8.52
CA GLY A 493 13.42 24.59 7.81
C GLY A 493 14.19 23.48 7.12
N PHE A 494 13.49 22.37 6.89
CA PHE A 494 13.94 21.23 6.10
C PHE A 494 12.96 20.91 4.97
N HIS A 495 13.49 20.49 3.83
CA HIS A 495 12.73 19.76 2.83
C HIS A 495 12.72 18.28 3.24
N SER A 496 11.68 17.88 3.97
CA SER A 496 11.63 16.57 4.64
C SER A 496 10.48 15.69 4.19
N GLU A 497 9.51 16.22 3.45
CA GLU A 497 8.21 15.56 3.24
C GLU A 497 7.68 15.05 4.61
N ASN A 498 7.30 13.77 4.67
CA ASN A 498 6.87 13.06 5.88
C ASN A 498 7.99 12.78 6.92
N SER A 499 9.26 12.90 6.54
CA SER A 499 10.28 12.09 7.21
C SER A 499 10.73 12.63 8.55
N ILE A 500 10.58 13.93 8.81
CA ILE A 500 10.75 14.50 10.15
C ILE A 500 9.69 13.95 11.09
N VAL A 501 8.43 13.96 10.66
CA VAL A 501 7.32 13.52 11.50
C VAL A 501 7.40 12.02 11.77
N THR A 502 7.76 11.21 10.76
CA THR A 502 7.96 9.77 10.98
C THR A 502 9.18 9.47 11.84
N THR A 503 10.22 10.31 11.79
CA THR A 503 11.41 10.20 12.66
C THR A 503 11.03 10.51 14.11
N LEU A 504 10.31 11.61 14.35
CA LEU A 504 9.80 11.96 15.68
C LEU A 504 8.91 10.85 16.24
N PHE A 505 7.96 10.33 15.44
CA PHE A 505 7.13 9.21 15.87
C PHE A 505 7.96 7.97 16.23
N ALA A 506 8.91 7.58 15.37
CA ALA A 506 9.75 6.40 15.60
C ALA A 506 10.59 6.53 16.88
N MET A 507 11.16 7.70 17.16
CA MET A 507 11.91 7.94 18.40
C MET A 507 11.00 7.99 19.63
N LEU A 508 9.91 8.75 19.55
CA LEU A 508 8.98 8.93 20.68
C LEU A 508 8.21 7.65 21.04
N PHE A 509 8.09 6.69 20.14
CA PHE A 509 7.39 5.42 20.35
C PHE A 509 8.32 4.20 20.31
N TRP A 510 9.64 4.38 20.38
CA TRP A 510 10.61 3.29 20.18
C TRP A 510 10.34 2.03 21.01
N ASP A 511 10.20 2.19 22.32
CA ASP A 511 9.88 1.10 23.27
C ASP A 511 8.49 0.48 23.04
N ILE A 512 7.53 1.26 22.58
CA ILE A 512 6.17 0.80 22.24
C ILE A 512 6.19 0.01 20.92
N LEU A 513 6.93 0.49 19.92
CA LEU A 513 7.11 -0.17 18.63
C LEU A 513 7.72 -1.56 18.81
N PHE A 514 8.74 -1.68 19.67
CA PHE A 514 9.49 -2.92 19.91
C PHE A 514 9.02 -3.70 21.14
N MET A 515 7.85 -3.36 21.69
CA MET A 515 7.20 -4.10 22.76
C MET A 515 6.87 -5.54 22.34
N SER A 516 7.13 -6.49 23.22
CA SER A 516 6.84 -7.91 22.97
C SER A 516 5.33 -8.15 22.87
N ILE A 517 4.84 -8.34 21.63
CA ILE A 517 3.47 -8.77 21.36
C ILE A 517 3.49 -10.12 20.64
N PRO A 518 2.73 -11.11 21.12
CA PRO A 518 2.59 -12.42 20.48
C PRO A 518 2.27 -12.33 18.98
N GLY A 519 3.09 -12.98 18.15
CA GLY A 519 2.90 -13.12 16.71
C GLY A 519 3.33 -11.92 15.84
N VAL A 520 3.71 -10.79 16.46
CA VAL A 520 4.13 -9.56 15.76
C VAL A 520 5.61 -9.60 15.34
N PHE A 521 6.47 -10.14 16.20
CA PHE A 521 7.90 -10.32 15.95
C PHE A 521 8.21 -11.81 15.75
N GLN A 522 8.45 -12.18 14.50
CA GLN A 522 8.66 -13.56 14.05
C GLN A 522 10.13 -13.85 13.73
N THR A 523 10.93 -12.81 13.47
CA THR A 523 12.36 -12.92 13.17
C THR A 523 13.13 -11.79 13.81
N GLU A 524 14.43 -11.99 14.05
CA GLU A 524 15.34 -10.99 14.64
C GLU A 524 15.66 -9.80 13.71
N PHE A 525 15.07 -9.76 12.51
CA PHE A 525 15.46 -8.85 11.44
C PHE A 525 14.32 -7.99 10.89
N GLN A 526 13.41 -7.61 11.78
CA GLN A 526 12.29 -6.74 11.49
C GLN A 526 12.63 -5.32 11.91
N THR A 527 12.43 -4.40 10.99
CA THR A 527 12.64 -2.96 11.18
C THR A 527 11.41 -2.28 11.79
N ALA A 528 10.32 -3.02 11.90
CA ALA A 528 9.02 -2.59 12.36
C ALA A 528 8.21 -3.81 12.84
N PRO A 529 7.28 -3.62 13.78
CA PRO A 529 6.33 -4.66 14.11
C PRO A 529 5.39 -4.91 12.90
N LEU A 530 5.04 -6.17 12.64
CA LEU A 530 4.23 -6.53 11.46
C LEU A 530 2.80 -5.96 11.48
N ASP A 531 2.35 -5.50 12.64
CA ASP A 531 1.04 -4.89 12.83
C ASP A 531 1.03 -3.37 12.62
N LEU A 532 2.18 -2.69 12.50
CA LEU A 532 2.27 -1.23 12.40
C LEU A 532 1.39 -0.61 11.32
N ALA A 533 1.44 -1.17 10.11
CA ALA A 533 0.66 -0.69 8.96
C ALA A 533 -0.75 -1.33 8.91
N THR A 534 -1.29 -1.72 10.06
CA THR A 534 -2.57 -2.40 10.19
C THR A 534 -3.40 -1.74 11.29
N ASP A 535 -4.71 -1.91 11.22
CA ASP A 535 -5.65 -1.45 12.24
C ASP A 535 -5.55 -2.22 13.58
N ALA A 536 -4.57 -3.13 13.72
CA ALA A 536 -4.32 -3.87 14.95
C ALA A 536 -3.25 -3.24 15.85
N PHE A 537 -2.41 -2.34 15.33
CA PHE A 537 -1.31 -1.76 16.10
C PHE A 537 -1.81 -0.99 17.33
N TYR A 538 -2.77 -0.09 17.12
CA TYR A 538 -3.32 0.75 18.19
C TYR A 538 -4.08 -0.07 19.24
N PRO A 539 -5.08 -0.92 18.89
CA PRO A 539 -5.79 -1.72 19.89
C PRO A 539 -4.88 -2.62 20.73
N ALA A 540 -3.84 -3.22 20.13
CA ALA A 540 -2.92 -4.11 20.83
C ALA A 540 -2.03 -3.39 21.85
N ARG A 541 -1.84 -2.07 21.72
CA ARG A 541 -0.98 -1.24 22.58
C ARG A 541 -1.71 -0.04 23.17
N ALA A 542 -3.04 -0.06 23.19
CA ALA A 542 -3.84 1.12 23.49
C ALA A 542 -3.51 1.73 24.85
N SER A 543 -3.27 0.90 25.88
CA SER A 543 -2.90 1.38 27.21
C SER A 543 -1.57 2.14 27.20
N GLN A 544 -0.53 1.56 26.60
CA GLN A 544 0.81 2.13 26.57
C GLN A 544 0.91 3.32 25.62
N ILE A 545 0.20 3.28 24.49
CA ILE A 545 0.06 4.42 23.58
C ILE A 545 -0.59 5.58 24.32
N ASN A 546 -1.74 5.38 24.97
CA ASN A 546 -2.42 6.47 25.67
C ASN A 546 -1.58 7.04 26.83
N HIS A 547 -0.83 6.20 27.54
CA HIS A 547 0.11 6.67 28.57
C HIS A 547 1.23 7.53 27.96
N ARG A 548 1.84 7.09 26.86
CA ARG A 548 2.88 7.84 26.13
C ARG A 548 2.34 9.15 25.58
N LEU A 549 1.11 9.17 25.07
CA LEU A 549 0.48 10.41 24.61
C LEU A 549 0.35 11.42 25.76
N ALA A 550 -0.08 10.99 26.94
CA ALA A 550 -0.14 11.85 28.12
C ALA A 550 1.26 12.31 28.58
N GLU A 551 2.28 11.45 28.50
CA GLU A 551 3.68 11.81 28.78
C GLU A 551 4.19 12.91 27.83
N ILE A 552 3.90 12.78 26.53
CA ILE A 552 4.22 13.77 25.50
C ILE A 552 3.48 15.09 25.75
N GLU A 553 2.19 15.04 26.09
CA GLU A 553 1.39 16.24 26.41
C GLU A 553 1.99 17.03 27.58
N ASN A 554 2.55 16.33 28.57
CA ASN A 554 3.17 16.92 29.75
C ASN A 554 4.63 17.37 29.54
N GLY A 555 5.19 17.23 28.34
CA GLY A 555 6.56 17.66 28.02
C GLY A 555 7.64 16.60 28.10
N GLY A 556 7.29 15.32 28.34
CA GLY A 556 8.26 14.22 28.45
C GLY A 556 8.94 13.83 27.14
N TYR A 557 8.56 14.42 26.00
CA TYR A 557 9.13 14.11 24.68
C TYR A 557 10.64 14.39 24.61
N VAL A 558 11.16 15.38 25.33
CA VAL A 558 12.60 15.71 25.30
C VAL A 558 13.46 14.57 25.84
N ASP A 559 13.06 13.99 26.98
CA ASP A 559 13.80 12.91 27.62
C ASP A 559 13.70 11.62 26.80
N LEU A 560 12.53 11.36 26.21
CA LEU A 560 12.32 10.24 25.30
C LEU A 560 13.22 10.33 24.05
N LEU A 561 13.30 11.50 23.42
CA LEU A 561 14.15 11.73 22.25
C LEU A 561 15.63 11.50 22.60
N LYS A 562 16.12 12.11 23.69
CA LYS A 562 17.52 11.97 24.14
C LYS A 562 17.88 10.52 24.43
N LYS A 563 17.03 9.80 25.16
CA LYS A 563 17.27 8.40 25.51
C LYS A 563 17.47 7.53 24.26
N VAL A 564 16.57 7.63 23.28
CA VAL A 564 16.66 6.82 22.05
C VAL A 564 17.87 7.22 21.22
N ASP A 565 18.21 8.51 21.19
CA ASP A 565 19.38 9.01 20.49
C ASP A 565 20.68 8.44 21.05
N GLU A 566 20.87 8.53 22.38
CA GLU A 566 22.04 8.01 23.09
C GLU A 566 22.21 6.49 22.91
N GLU A 567 21.11 5.74 22.95
CA GLU A 567 21.15 4.27 22.86
C GLU A 567 21.38 3.75 21.43
N HIS A 568 20.94 4.48 20.40
CA HIS A 568 20.81 3.90 19.05
C HIS A 568 21.50 4.69 17.92
N ARG A 569 21.93 5.94 18.14
CA ARG A 569 22.58 6.76 17.10
C ARG A 569 23.94 6.20 16.67
N GLU A 570 24.79 5.77 17.62
CA GLU A 570 26.11 5.22 17.30
C GLU A 570 26.03 3.96 16.41
N ALA A 571 25.01 3.13 16.65
CA ALA A 571 24.78 1.92 15.89
C ALA A 571 23.97 2.17 14.60
N GLU A 572 23.50 3.40 14.36
CA GLU A 572 22.53 3.73 13.29
C GLU A 572 21.43 2.67 13.16
N THR A 573 20.80 2.35 14.29
CA THR A 573 19.86 1.21 14.35
C THR A 573 18.71 1.42 13.36
N TRP A 574 18.42 0.42 12.54
CA TRP A 574 17.44 0.55 11.47
C TRP A 574 16.01 0.39 11.98
N CYS A 575 15.25 1.48 12.02
CA CYS A 575 13.82 1.50 12.30
C CYS A 575 13.03 2.11 11.14
N VAL A 576 11.82 1.61 10.90
CA VAL A 576 10.91 2.21 9.91
C VAL A 576 10.60 3.67 10.28
N GLY A 577 10.58 4.55 9.26
CA GLY A 577 10.25 5.97 9.44
C GLY A 577 11.37 6.82 10.05
N LEU A 578 12.41 6.20 10.62
CA LEU A 578 13.53 6.89 11.26
C LEU A 578 14.63 7.24 10.26
N LYS A 579 15.10 8.48 10.29
CA LYS A 579 16.32 8.92 9.59
C LYS A 579 17.31 9.55 10.57
N TRP A 580 18.48 8.92 10.73
CA TRP A 580 19.58 9.43 11.57
C TRP A 580 20.28 10.69 11.02
N ALA A 581 19.91 11.13 9.81
CA ALA A 581 20.45 12.34 9.19
C ALA A 581 20.08 13.64 9.92
N TYR A 582 19.02 13.63 10.73
CA TYR A 582 18.60 14.79 11.50
C TYR A 582 19.35 14.91 12.83
N ALA A 583 19.81 16.11 13.16
CA ALA A 583 20.44 16.40 14.44
C ALA A 583 19.41 16.34 15.57
N LEU A 584 19.82 15.86 16.75
CA LEU A 584 18.93 15.73 17.91
C LEU A 584 18.42 17.11 18.37
N GLU A 585 19.27 18.12 18.31
CA GLU A 585 18.95 19.50 18.71
C GLU A 585 17.80 20.06 17.87
N ASP A 586 17.84 19.84 16.54
CA ASP A 586 16.78 20.28 15.64
C ASP A 586 15.47 19.54 15.92
N LEU A 587 15.51 18.23 16.20
CA LEU A 587 14.32 17.44 16.54
C LEU A 587 13.65 17.91 17.84
N ILE A 588 14.46 18.30 18.84
CA ILE A 588 13.96 18.87 20.10
C ILE A 588 13.33 20.25 19.83
N GLU A 589 14.03 21.14 19.11
CA GLU A 589 13.50 22.47 18.77
C GLU A 589 12.17 22.36 18.00
N ILE A 590 12.08 21.45 17.03
CA ILE A 590 10.86 21.20 16.26
C ILE A 590 9.74 20.71 17.18
N SER A 591 10.03 19.78 18.09
CA SER A 591 9.05 19.25 19.05
C SER A 591 8.51 20.34 19.99
N ASP A 592 9.39 21.21 20.50
CA ASP A 592 9.02 22.37 21.31
C ASP A 592 8.13 23.36 20.52
N CYS A 593 8.47 23.60 19.26
CA CYS A 593 7.72 24.49 18.36
C CYS A 593 6.36 23.93 17.92
N ILE A 594 6.20 22.61 17.85
CA ILE A 594 4.90 21.95 17.60
C ILE A 594 4.05 22.02 18.87
N GLY A 595 4.65 21.80 20.04
CA GLY A 595 3.98 21.74 21.33
C GLY A 595 3.43 20.35 21.66
N GLY A 596 3.44 20.01 22.96
CA GLY A 596 3.13 18.66 23.46
C GLY A 596 1.74 18.14 23.04
N THR A 597 0.70 18.96 23.14
CA THR A 597 -0.67 18.57 22.75
C THR A 597 -0.79 18.24 21.26
N SER A 598 -0.26 19.12 20.40
CA SER A 598 -0.28 18.92 18.95
C SER A 598 0.58 17.73 18.53
N LEU A 599 1.74 17.54 19.18
CA LEU A 599 2.63 16.42 18.94
C LEU A 599 2.01 15.08 19.34
N ALA A 600 1.31 15.03 20.48
CA ALA A 600 0.58 13.84 20.92
C ALA A 600 -0.54 13.50 19.93
N GLN A 601 -1.35 14.48 19.50
CA GLN A 601 -2.39 14.24 18.50
C GLN A 601 -1.81 13.72 17.18
N LEU A 602 -0.68 14.27 16.73
CA LEU A 602 0.02 13.79 15.54
C LEU A 602 0.49 12.34 15.71
N CYS A 603 1.10 12.01 16.85
CA CYS A 603 1.53 10.64 17.16
C CYS A 603 0.36 9.65 17.21
N LYS A 604 -0.79 10.07 17.75
CA LYS A 604 -2.00 9.25 17.78
C LYS A 604 -2.49 8.91 16.37
N LEU A 605 -2.46 9.87 15.44
CA LEU A 605 -2.83 9.63 14.03
C LEU A 605 -1.93 8.56 13.37
N PHE A 606 -0.61 8.57 13.65
CA PHE A 606 0.30 7.54 13.16
C PHE A 606 0.08 6.18 13.82
N ALA A 607 -0.22 6.16 15.11
CA ALA A 607 -0.52 4.93 15.82
C ALA A 607 -1.81 4.27 15.29
N GLU A 608 -2.84 5.03 14.95
CA GLU A 608 -4.09 4.49 14.40
C GLU A 608 -3.96 4.07 12.92
N GLU A 609 -3.26 4.85 12.08
CA GLU A 609 -3.30 4.72 10.61
C GLU A 609 -1.94 4.90 9.90
N TYR A 610 -0.86 4.32 10.41
CA TYR A 610 0.48 4.46 9.83
C TYR A 610 0.52 4.21 8.31
N GLY A 611 -0.05 3.10 7.83
CA GLY A 611 0.08 2.65 6.43
C GLY A 611 -0.48 3.62 5.37
N HIS A 612 -1.62 4.28 5.64
CA HIS A 612 -2.22 5.25 4.72
C HIS A 612 -1.67 6.67 4.88
N ARG A 613 -0.89 6.91 5.93
CA ARG A 613 -0.52 8.26 6.39
C ARG A 613 0.96 8.57 6.28
N VAL A 614 1.81 7.59 5.98
CA VAL A 614 3.21 7.88 5.63
C VAL A 614 3.29 8.80 4.41
N GLY A 615 2.37 8.75 3.43
CA GLY A 615 2.41 9.63 2.26
C GLY A 615 1.60 10.93 2.39
N GLY A 616 2.06 12.01 1.75
CA GLY A 616 1.27 13.23 1.52
C GLY A 616 1.28 14.27 2.65
N ILE A 617 2.27 14.22 3.54
CA ILE A 617 2.57 15.29 4.50
C ILE A 617 3.35 16.38 3.78
N GLY A 618 3.06 17.65 4.09
CA GLY A 618 3.63 18.82 3.42
C GLY A 618 5.15 18.74 3.22
N ASP A 619 5.61 19.27 2.09
CA ASP A 619 7.00 19.13 1.63
C ASP A 619 8.02 19.74 2.61
N LEU A 620 7.70 20.92 3.15
CA LEU A 620 8.58 21.66 4.05
C LEU A 620 8.09 21.60 5.50
N CYS A 621 9.01 21.33 6.42
CA CYS A 621 8.82 21.55 7.84
C CYS A 621 9.62 22.80 8.23
N LEU A 622 8.93 23.85 8.67
CA LEU A 622 9.52 25.13 9.06
C LEU A 622 9.26 25.37 10.55
N TRP A 623 10.27 25.86 11.27
CA TRP A 623 10.11 26.23 12.68
C TRP A 623 10.87 27.50 13.02
N ASN A 624 10.41 28.18 14.06
CA ASN A 624 11.07 29.36 14.60
C ASN A 624 11.16 29.23 16.12
N PRO A 625 12.37 28.98 16.68
CA PRO A 625 12.56 28.83 18.11
C PRO A 625 12.21 30.09 18.92
N ALA A 626 12.36 31.27 18.34
CA ALA A 626 12.09 32.54 19.02
C ALA A 626 10.58 32.77 19.20
N THR A 627 9.77 32.40 18.21
CA THR A 627 8.30 32.53 18.30
C THR A 627 7.63 31.27 18.83
N ARG A 628 8.38 30.15 18.98
CA ARG A 628 7.88 28.81 19.33
C ARG A 628 6.74 28.38 18.40
N GLN A 629 6.92 28.59 17.11
CA GLN A 629 5.94 28.20 16.09
C GLN A 629 6.56 27.19 15.13
N CYS A 630 5.80 26.14 14.83
CA CYS A 630 6.06 25.21 13.74
C CYS A 630 5.00 25.37 12.65
N MET A 631 5.42 25.21 11.39
CA MET A 631 4.56 25.30 10.23
C MET A 631 4.94 24.24 9.19
N PHE A 632 3.95 23.53 8.66
CA PHE A 632 4.13 22.65 7.51
C PHE A 632 3.63 23.33 6.24
N VAL A 633 4.45 23.30 5.19
CA VAL A 633 4.14 23.96 3.92
C VAL A 633 4.15 22.96 2.79
N GLU A 634 3.03 22.90 2.06
CA GLU A 634 2.92 22.15 0.81
C GLU A 634 3.23 23.08 -0.36
N VAL A 635 4.24 22.75 -1.16
CA VAL A 635 4.73 23.55 -2.27
C VAL A 635 4.09 23.05 -3.57
N LYS A 636 3.57 23.98 -4.36
CA LYS A 636 2.96 23.69 -5.66
C LYS A 636 3.58 24.53 -6.75
N GLY A 637 4.18 23.84 -7.72
CA GLY A 637 4.70 24.45 -8.93
C GLY A 637 3.58 24.93 -9.87
N PRO A 638 3.96 25.61 -10.97
CA PRO A 638 3.00 26.08 -11.97
C PRO A 638 2.22 24.93 -12.62
N GLY A 639 0.91 24.90 -12.40
CA GLY A 639 0.00 23.88 -12.95
C GLY A 639 -0.25 22.69 -12.03
N ASP A 640 0.39 22.64 -10.86
CA ASP A 640 0.17 21.57 -9.89
C ASP A 640 -1.03 21.85 -8.98
N HIS A 641 -1.75 20.79 -8.64
CA HIS A 641 -2.89 20.81 -7.73
C HIS A 641 -2.65 19.90 -6.53
N LEU A 642 -3.35 20.18 -5.44
CA LEU A 642 -3.32 19.35 -4.23
C LEU A 642 -3.99 18.00 -4.49
N SER A 643 -3.35 16.92 -4.05
CA SER A 643 -3.98 15.60 -4.03
C SER A 643 -4.99 15.50 -2.88
N GLU A 644 -5.95 14.57 -2.98
CA GLU A 644 -6.93 14.33 -1.90
C GLU A 644 -6.26 13.96 -0.57
N THR A 645 -5.17 13.19 -0.62
CA THR A 645 -4.39 12.80 0.56
C THR A 645 -3.70 13.99 1.20
N GLN A 646 -3.17 14.92 0.40
CA GLN A 646 -2.55 16.16 0.91
C GLN A 646 -3.57 17.08 1.56
N ILE A 647 -4.75 17.24 0.95
CA ILE A 647 -5.85 18.01 1.54
C ILE A 647 -6.25 17.42 2.89
N ALA A 648 -6.39 16.09 2.96
CA ALA A 648 -6.72 15.41 4.21
C ALA A 648 -5.64 15.62 5.28
N TRP A 649 -4.36 15.70 4.91
CA TRP A 649 -3.28 15.96 5.87
C TRP A 649 -3.26 17.41 6.37
N LEU A 650 -3.39 18.38 5.46
CA LEU A 650 -3.48 19.80 5.84
C LEU A 650 -4.66 20.06 6.78
N GLU A 651 -5.81 19.42 6.51
CA GLU A 651 -6.96 19.48 7.42
C GLU A 651 -6.61 18.90 8.79
N GLN A 652 -6.04 17.68 8.86
CA GLN A 652 -5.73 17.03 10.14
C GLN A 652 -4.65 17.76 10.95
N MET A 653 -3.64 18.34 10.31
CA MET A 653 -2.65 19.16 10.99
C MET A 653 -3.24 20.45 11.54
N SER A 654 -4.13 21.10 10.78
CA SER A 654 -4.90 22.26 11.26
C SER A 654 -5.78 21.89 12.47
N LEU A 655 -6.42 20.71 12.44
CA LEU A 655 -7.17 20.18 13.59
C LEU A 655 -6.26 19.94 14.80
N ALA A 656 -5.02 19.52 14.56
CA ALA A 656 -4.04 19.33 15.62
C ALA A 656 -3.51 20.65 16.20
N GLY A 657 -3.96 21.79 15.69
CA GLY A 657 -3.47 23.12 16.07
C GLY A 657 -2.11 23.47 15.46
N ILE A 658 -1.65 22.69 14.48
CA ILE A 658 -0.40 22.93 13.77
C ILE A 658 -0.67 23.86 12.59
N ARG A 659 0.16 24.89 12.43
CA ARG A 659 0.02 25.84 11.33
C ARG A 659 0.36 25.14 10.01
N VAL A 660 -0.52 25.31 9.02
CA VAL A 660 -0.32 24.78 7.67
C VAL A 660 -0.50 25.85 6.61
N GLU A 661 0.32 25.78 5.56
CA GLU A 661 0.32 26.73 4.45
C GLU A 661 0.46 26.01 3.10
N VAL A 662 -0.16 26.56 2.06
CA VAL A 662 0.05 26.10 0.68
C VAL A 662 0.80 27.20 -0.06
N CYS A 663 2.01 26.87 -0.52
CA CYS A 663 2.90 27.78 -1.21
C CYS A 663 2.83 27.55 -2.73
N HIS A 664 2.30 28.51 -3.46
CA HIS A 664 2.27 28.50 -4.91
C HIS A 664 3.48 29.24 -5.48
N VAL A 665 4.29 28.56 -6.28
CA VAL A 665 5.41 29.19 -6.97
C VAL A 665 4.96 29.65 -8.35
N VAL A 666 5.15 30.93 -8.63
CA VAL A 666 4.85 31.55 -9.94
C VAL A 666 6.13 31.94 -10.65
N GLU A 667 6.14 31.75 -11.98
CA GLU A 667 7.26 32.15 -12.83
C GLU A 667 7.32 33.68 -12.88
N GLN A 668 8.46 34.24 -12.49
CA GLN A 668 8.75 35.65 -12.66
C GLN A 668 9.02 35.91 -14.15
N VAL A 669 8.12 36.64 -14.80
CA VAL A 669 8.31 37.04 -16.20
C VAL A 669 9.45 38.05 -16.25
N GLY A 670 10.65 37.58 -16.56
CA GLY A 670 11.73 38.47 -16.98
C GLY A 670 11.28 39.18 -18.26
N THR A 671 11.25 40.50 -18.24
CA THR A 671 11.37 41.30 -19.46
C THR A 671 12.53 40.72 -20.26
N LYS A 672 12.24 40.05 -21.38
CA LYS A 672 13.26 39.64 -22.33
C LYS A 672 14.06 40.88 -22.67
N ASP A 673 15.33 40.91 -22.30
CA ASP A 673 16.28 41.87 -22.80
C ASP A 673 16.21 41.84 -24.33
N SER A 674 15.64 42.90 -24.88
CA SER A 674 15.74 43.25 -26.28
C SER A 674 17.17 43.73 -26.53
N SER A 675 18.13 42.80 -26.58
CA SER A 675 19.46 43.06 -27.10
C SER A 675 19.44 43.20 -28.63
N HIS A 676 18.71 44.21 -29.11
CA HIS A 676 18.89 44.82 -30.42
C HIS A 676 18.45 46.29 -30.35
N VAL A 677 19.17 47.09 -29.56
CA VAL A 677 19.17 48.54 -29.73
C VAL A 677 20.26 48.90 -30.73
N LYS A 678 19.83 49.12 -31.98
CA LYS A 678 20.54 49.98 -32.92
C LYS A 678 20.68 51.36 -32.27
N ARG A 679 21.91 51.88 -32.33
CA ARG A 679 22.24 53.28 -32.09
C ARG A 679 21.28 54.17 -32.88
N GLU A 680 20.57 55.06 -32.19
CA GLU A 680 20.32 56.39 -32.72
C GLU A 680 19.95 57.38 -31.60
N SER A 681 20.54 58.55 -31.74
CA SER A 681 20.57 59.71 -30.88
C SER A 681 19.22 60.43 -30.81
N SER A 682 18.78 60.83 -29.62
CA SER A 682 18.47 62.24 -29.35
C SER A 682 18.32 62.51 -27.86
N CYS A 683 18.91 63.63 -27.46
CA CYS A 683 18.87 64.25 -26.16
C CYS A 683 17.45 64.79 -25.87
N LYS A 684 16.95 64.58 -24.65
CA LYS A 684 16.11 65.57 -23.93
C LYS A 684 16.10 65.25 -22.43
N SER A 685 16.64 66.20 -21.69
CA SER A 685 16.62 66.33 -20.24
C SER A 685 15.20 66.43 -19.69
N GLU A 686 14.92 65.81 -18.54
CA GLU A 686 14.28 66.49 -17.40
C GLU A 686 14.28 65.61 -16.15
N SER A 687 14.81 66.20 -15.08
CA SER A 687 14.78 65.78 -13.68
C SER A 687 13.36 65.82 -13.09
N PHE A 688 12.99 64.92 -12.17
CA PHE A 688 12.51 65.31 -10.82
C PHE A 688 12.25 64.14 -9.84
N SER A 689 12.77 64.35 -8.62
CA SER A 689 12.51 63.87 -7.26
C SER A 689 11.52 62.73 -6.92
N LEU A 690 12.03 61.85 -6.03
CA LEU A 690 11.29 61.06 -5.03
C LEU A 690 10.57 61.94 -4.00
N SER A 691 9.36 61.55 -3.58
CA SER A 691 8.76 61.98 -2.32
C SER A 691 8.17 60.80 -1.55
N PHE A 692 8.63 60.70 -0.30
CA PHE A 692 8.17 59.81 0.76
C PHE A 692 7.31 60.67 1.70
N SER A 693 6.10 60.23 2.05
CA SER A 693 5.25 60.96 2.99
C SER A 693 4.90 60.10 4.19
N ARG A 694 5.37 60.52 5.37
CA ARG A 694 4.98 60.09 6.71
C ARG A 694 4.09 61.17 7.34
N GLU A 695 3.10 60.70 8.08
CA GLU A 695 2.45 61.26 9.30
C GLU A 695 1.71 62.61 9.25
N THR A 696 0.48 62.60 9.82
CA THR A 696 0.08 63.54 10.89
C THR A 696 -1.11 62.99 11.70
N THR A 697 -0.96 63.04 13.03
CA THR A 697 -1.91 62.87 14.14
C THR A 697 -2.75 64.15 14.37
N LEU A 698 -4.01 64.08 14.81
CA LEU A 698 -4.59 64.36 16.16
C LEU A 698 -6.12 64.58 15.92
N GLU A 699 -7.09 64.23 16.78
CA GLU A 699 -7.40 64.76 18.12
C GLU A 699 -8.41 63.87 18.89
N GLU A 700 -8.36 64.01 20.23
CA GLU A 700 -9.22 63.41 21.25
C GLU A 700 -10.61 64.06 21.35
N THR A 701 -11.61 63.33 21.85
CA THR A 701 -12.51 63.83 22.92
C THR A 701 -13.29 62.71 23.61
N SER A 702 -13.25 62.78 24.94
CA SER A 702 -13.92 61.97 25.97
C SER A 702 -15.45 62.15 26.01
N TYR A 703 -16.22 61.12 26.39
CA TYR A 703 -17.37 61.24 27.32
C TYR A 703 -17.86 59.88 27.87
N LYS A 704 -17.59 59.69 29.19
CA LYS A 704 -18.37 59.07 30.30
C LYS A 704 -19.35 57.89 30.12
N ASN A 705 -19.10 56.87 30.96
CA ASN A 705 -20.00 56.09 31.83
C ASN A 705 -21.51 56.42 31.83
N HIS A 706 -22.34 55.37 31.73
CA HIS A 706 -23.34 55.03 32.76
C HIS A 706 -23.91 53.60 32.59
N LEU A 707 -23.84 52.84 33.69
CA LEU A 707 -24.60 51.65 34.12
C LEU A 707 -24.40 50.31 33.40
#